data_AF-A0A8H4STD6-F1
#
_entry.id   AF-A0A8H4STD6-F1
#
_cell.length_a   1.000
_cell.length_b   1.000
_cell.length_c   1.000
_cell.angle_alpha   90.00
_cell.angle_beta   90.00
_cell.angle_gamma   90.00
#
_symmetry.space_group_name_H-M   'P 1'
#
loop_
_entity.id
_entity.type
_entity.pdbx_description
1 polymer ?
#
loop_
_entity_poly.entity_id
_entity_poly.type
_entity_poly.pdbx_seq_one_letter_code
_entity_poly.pdbx_strand_id
1 'polypeptide(L)'
;MFIYRGRFNWGQWAQDETAVIILPSGPIRAGDIVWFLSQWTTGTPQFKAEKFNMAQRLPVHQLSKTKKGDDIFTSEPVYFNWEITSSDGYEKLHVVISRDGDKSEMEFNRIWVPEGEWLRECGRLWLGKINWTTLATDEFCLFIVPEGFGEGRPVHAMWQWTKDSEGKEKVSNFHSSQQKITSLDDNGVCFSFDAGYELTCNWTKKTGTLTVHMKGQGADGDLGEYKLLAVTNPHTHEWDAPLPPPHKAELEVRLPQPAPSLPRVLEPLPFPIGIIENLKHAVAYADQAGYLVNYAHQRFNQLDAEFHLRGEVIGQRNAAIAEFRQEVKKLGDDLTVEKAKVTDLTTRLDEARATYEAKLKEKDEEIKKDKGHDIDDHNTIDRLTAQLDYERASKAEVQKNLDRTKTALAAAETSLTNASATIADLTTRVASLEAKLEVEEKDIDRLQKESKDKTDRISQLEKNNADLQSKLNGALQDVKNKQDQINAKDSTIRDQSTRIDNLTKESNAKTITINNLQSQINDLQQQVRNLLSKPFFQFKCNIKSQMPSNREIAVDLTNGGGASTPVQCYSFVNNNNQIWDIYSVGGYNNVVVIKNTRNNYVLWSAGRNQKARCDPGIDVSDKAAQWELEGTTIDSINNNTVFKIRNMKYNMYLDLQQENTANYTPFCTWDGNNGLNQKFRISKH
;
A
#
# COMPACT_ATOMS: atom_id res chain seq x y z
N MET A 1 52.88 24.81 27.79
CA MET A 1 52.33 26.11 28.24
C MET A 1 51.81 26.00 29.67
N PHE A 2 51.78 27.07 30.46
CA PHE A 2 50.99 27.17 31.71
C PHE A 2 49.74 28.03 31.44
N ILE A 3 48.61 27.70 32.07
CA ILE A 3 47.36 28.45 31.93
C ILE A 3 46.97 29.01 33.30
N TYR A 4 46.66 30.30 33.33
CA TYR A 4 46.24 31.04 34.52
C TYR A 4 44.87 31.67 34.31
N ARG A 5 44.06 31.73 35.36
CA ARG A 5 42.74 32.38 35.38
C ARG A 5 42.69 33.48 36.43
N GLY A 6 42.14 34.62 36.05
CA GLY A 6 41.93 35.79 36.89
C GLY A 6 40.71 36.59 36.46
N ARG A 7 40.60 37.82 36.97
CA ARG A 7 39.49 38.75 36.66
C ARG A 7 40.04 40.06 36.13
N PHE A 8 39.64 40.42 34.92
CA PHE A 8 40.01 41.67 34.28
C PHE A 8 39.11 42.81 34.75
N ASN A 9 39.76 43.81 35.34
CA ASN A 9 39.13 45.03 35.83
C ASN A 9 39.87 46.23 35.24
N TRP A 10 39.15 47.12 34.55
CA TRP A 10 39.68 48.37 34.03
C TRP A 10 38.59 49.46 34.02
N GLY A 11 38.51 50.20 35.13
CA GLY A 11 37.54 51.28 35.34
C GLY A 11 36.09 50.85 35.10
N GLN A 12 35.36 51.62 34.30
CA GLN A 12 33.99 51.31 33.86
C GLN A 12 33.92 50.48 32.56
N TRP A 13 35.08 50.19 31.96
CA TRP A 13 35.17 49.60 30.61
C TRP A 13 35.21 48.07 30.65
N ALA A 14 35.88 47.52 31.67
CA ALA A 14 35.82 46.12 32.03
C ALA A 14 35.63 45.99 33.54
N GLN A 15 34.60 45.25 33.95
CA GLN A 15 34.23 45.06 35.34
C GLN A 15 34.06 43.57 35.61
N ASP A 16 34.97 42.99 36.38
CA ASP A 16 34.94 41.59 36.80
C ASP A 16 34.75 40.61 35.63
N GLU A 17 35.45 40.86 34.51
CA GLU A 17 35.38 39.99 33.33
C GLU A 17 36.38 38.82 33.46
N THR A 18 36.00 37.64 32.99
CA THR A 18 36.88 36.47 32.97
C THR A 18 38.11 36.70 32.08
N ALA A 19 39.30 36.45 32.63
CA ALA A 19 40.56 36.62 31.91
C ALA A 19 41.50 35.43 32.07
N VAL A 20 42.29 35.19 31.02
CA VAL A 20 43.30 34.12 30.92
C VAL A 20 44.67 34.72 30.64
N ILE A 21 45.69 34.21 31.32
CA ILE A 21 47.07 34.37 30.89
C ILE A 21 47.61 32.99 30.48
N ILE A 22 48.21 32.91 29.29
CA ILE A 22 48.92 31.72 28.82
C ILE A 22 50.40 32.06 28.72
N LEU A 23 51.22 31.35 29.50
CA LEU A 23 52.68 31.40 29.45
C LEU A 23 53.22 30.16 28.70
N PRO A 24 54.42 30.20 28.13
CA PRO A 24 55.14 28.97 27.76
C PRO A 24 55.48 28.14 29.01
N SER A 25 55.85 26.85 28.85
CA SER A 25 56.01 25.91 29.99
C SER A 25 57.40 25.95 30.63
N GLY A 26 57.65 26.94 31.47
CA GLY A 26 58.90 27.06 32.22
C GLY A 26 59.10 28.44 32.84
N PRO A 27 60.30 28.73 33.37
CA PRO A 27 60.71 30.08 33.75
C PRO A 27 60.72 30.99 32.50
N ILE A 28 60.08 32.15 32.61
CA ILE A 28 59.93 33.08 31.50
C ILE A 28 61.27 33.73 31.11
N ARG A 29 61.49 33.95 29.82
CA ARG A 29 62.70 34.55 29.23
C ARG A 29 62.34 35.75 28.36
N ALA A 30 63.31 36.63 28.11
CA ALA A 30 63.13 37.71 27.15
C ALA A 30 62.86 37.15 25.74
N GLY A 31 61.88 37.73 25.03
CA GLY A 31 61.40 37.26 23.74
C GLY A 31 60.27 36.22 23.79
N ASP A 32 59.96 35.63 24.95
CA ASP A 32 58.81 34.75 25.10
C ASP A 32 57.48 35.51 24.87
N ILE A 33 56.45 34.78 24.44
CA ILE A 33 55.13 35.34 24.18
C ILE A 33 54.17 34.98 25.31
N VAL A 34 53.72 36.02 26.01
CA VAL A 34 52.61 35.98 26.96
C VAL A 34 51.32 36.29 26.18
N TRP A 35 50.30 35.45 26.32
CA TRP A 35 48.96 35.77 25.81
C TRP A 35 48.07 36.22 26.95
N PHE A 36 47.49 37.42 26.87
CA PHE A 36 46.42 37.87 27.75
C PHE A 36 45.10 37.89 26.96
N LEU A 37 44.12 37.12 27.40
CA LEU A 37 42.83 36.93 26.72
C LEU A 37 41.69 37.28 27.69
N SER A 38 40.77 38.15 27.28
CA SER A 38 39.62 38.60 28.07
C SER A 38 38.52 39.14 27.14
N GLN A 39 37.47 39.72 27.69
CA GLN A 39 36.58 40.65 26.98
C GLN A 39 36.47 42.00 27.71
N TRP A 40 35.92 43.00 27.05
CA TRP A 40 35.45 44.25 27.64
C TRP A 40 33.99 44.11 28.10
N THR A 41 33.57 44.87 29.11
CA THR A 41 32.14 44.94 29.48
C THR A 41 31.41 45.88 28.52
N THR A 42 31.80 47.15 28.48
CA THR A 42 31.13 48.24 27.73
C THR A 42 31.91 48.71 26.49
N GLY A 43 32.95 47.95 26.12
CA GLY A 43 33.91 48.29 25.05
C GLY A 43 35.15 49.01 25.56
N THR A 44 35.95 49.54 24.64
CA THR A 44 37.13 50.37 24.96
C THR A 44 36.74 51.85 25.00
N PRO A 45 37.55 52.73 25.64
CA PRO A 45 37.38 54.17 25.56
C PRO A 45 37.26 54.73 24.12
N GLN A 46 37.87 54.06 23.14
CA GLN A 46 37.89 54.47 21.73
C GLN A 46 36.83 53.76 20.86
N PHE A 47 36.32 52.60 21.28
CA PHE A 47 35.43 51.75 20.50
C PHE A 47 34.38 51.08 21.41
N LYS A 48 33.15 51.62 21.36
CA LYS A 48 32.01 51.28 22.24
C LYS A 48 31.24 50.02 21.80
N ALA A 49 31.94 48.97 21.37
CA ALA A 49 31.33 47.67 21.17
C ALA A 49 31.34 46.90 22.50
N GLU A 50 30.15 46.70 23.08
CA GLU A 50 29.98 45.90 24.30
C GLU A 50 30.47 44.46 24.08
N LYS A 51 30.95 43.83 25.15
CA LYS A 51 31.43 42.44 25.12
C LYS A 51 32.48 42.16 24.03
N PHE A 52 33.29 43.15 23.65
CA PHE A 52 34.33 42.97 22.62
C PHE A 52 35.49 42.12 23.18
N ASN A 53 35.89 41.07 22.46
CA ASN A 53 37.00 40.21 22.86
C ASN A 53 38.35 40.93 22.76
N MET A 54 39.14 40.85 23.82
CA MET A 54 40.49 41.37 23.88
C MET A 54 41.50 40.21 23.86
N ALA A 55 42.28 40.12 22.79
CA ALA A 55 43.45 39.26 22.70
C ALA A 55 44.71 40.11 22.57
N GLN A 56 45.60 40.04 23.56
CA GLN A 56 46.88 40.73 23.57
C GLN A 56 48.00 39.69 23.46
N ARG A 57 48.84 39.86 22.45
CA ARG A 57 50.09 39.12 22.26
C ARG A 57 51.23 39.97 22.79
N LEU A 58 51.81 39.58 23.91
CA LEU A 58 52.75 40.39 24.69
C LEU A 58 54.14 39.74 24.67
N PRO A 59 55.09 40.20 23.82
CA PRO A 59 56.48 39.76 23.88
C PRO A 59 57.15 40.29 25.14
N VAL A 60 57.82 39.42 25.89
CA VAL A 60 58.58 39.80 27.09
C VAL A 60 59.82 40.61 26.68
N HIS A 61 59.90 41.84 27.18
CA HIS A 61 60.93 42.82 26.83
C HIS A 61 62.02 42.90 27.91
N GLN A 62 61.63 42.99 29.19
CA GLN A 62 62.56 42.99 30.32
C GLN A 62 62.19 41.91 31.33
N LEU A 63 63.23 41.38 31.99
CA LEU A 63 63.13 40.40 33.06
C LEU A 63 64.00 40.88 34.23
N SER A 64 63.46 40.79 35.45
CA SER A 64 64.19 41.04 36.70
C SER A 64 63.66 40.11 37.80
N LYS A 65 64.26 40.13 38.99
CA LYS A 65 63.83 39.31 40.13
C LYS A 65 63.49 40.14 41.37
N THR A 66 62.49 39.71 42.12
CA THR A 66 62.21 40.22 43.47
C THR A 66 63.35 39.86 44.43
N LYS A 67 63.38 40.47 45.62
CA LYS A 67 64.29 40.06 46.71
C LYS A 67 64.08 38.62 47.20
N LYS A 68 62.93 38.00 46.89
CA LYS A 68 62.62 36.59 47.21
C LYS A 68 62.99 35.63 46.07
N GLY A 69 63.36 36.15 44.89
CA GLY A 69 63.75 35.38 43.73
C GLY A 69 62.65 35.16 42.68
N ASP A 70 61.44 35.67 42.91
CA ASP A 70 60.33 35.59 41.95
C ASP A 70 60.65 36.43 40.70
N ASP A 71 60.20 35.98 39.53
CA ASP A 71 60.43 36.68 38.26
C ASP A 71 59.41 37.80 38.06
N ILE A 72 59.90 39.00 37.77
CA ILE A 72 59.14 40.16 37.30
C ILE A 72 59.46 40.35 35.81
N PHE A 73 58.44 40.36 34.97
CA PHE A 73 58.57 40.55 33.54
C PHE A 73 57.62 41.63 33.01
N THR A 74 58.12 42.43 32.07
CA THR A 74 57.35 43.46 31.38
C THR A 74 57.33 43.19 29.89
N SER A 75 56.28 43.64 29.20
CA SER A 75 56.18 43.58 27.75
C SER A 75 56.23 44.98 27.13
N GLU A 76 56.56 45.06 25.84
CA GLU A 76 56.48 46.33 25.11
C GLU A 76 55.04 46.88 25.14
N PRO A 77 54.85 48.19 25.38
CA PRO A 77 53.51 48.76 25.56
C PRO A 77 52.79 48.88 24.21
N VAL A 78 51.74 48.06 24.04
CA VAL A 78 50.86 48.09 22.84
C VAL A 78 49.66 49.00 23.07
N TYR A 79 48.89 48.74 24.14
CA TYR A 79 47.75 49.55 24.58
C TYR A 79 47.84 49.90 26.07
N PHE A 80 48.35 48.97 26.87
CA PHE A 80 48.73 49.14 28.27
C PHE A 80 50.24 48.96 28.42
N ASN A 81 50.81 49.55 29.46
CA ASN A 81 52.05 49.06 30.06
C ASN A 81 51.69 47.84 30.92
N TRP A 82 52.48 46.77 30.83
CA TRP A 82 52.29 45.53 31.58
C TRP A 82 53.50 45.25 32.47
N GLU A 83 53.24 44.98 33.74
CA GLU A 83 54.21 44.44 34.69
C GLU A 83 53.59 43.21 35.34
N ILE A 84 54.23 42.05 35.20
CA ILE A 84 53.73 40.78 35.69
C ILE A 84 54.78 40.21 36.63
N THR A 85 54.39 40.00 37.89
CA THR A 85 55.23 39.40 38.92
C THR A 85 54.72 38.01 39.22
N SER A 86 55.53 36.99 38.99
CA SER A 86 55.26 35.64 39.49
C SER A 86 55.37 35.58 41.01
N SER A 87 54.72 34.60 41.62
CA SER A 87 54.93 34.24 43.03
C SER A 87 54.60 32.76 43.26
N ASP A 88 54.93 32.26 44.45
CA ASP A 88 54.64 30.88 44.89
C ASP A 88 55.10 29.81 43.86
N GLY A 89 56.28 29.99 43.25
CA GLY A 89 56.81 29.04 42.26
C GLY A 89 56.01 28.98 40.96
N TYR A 90 55.55 30.15 40.48
CA TYR A 90 54.64 30.30 39.33
C TYR A 90 53.23 29.73 39.55
N GLU A 91 52.79 29.44 40.79
CA GLU A 91 51.37 29.14 41.04
C GLU A 91 50.47 30.38 40.91
N LYS A 92 51.04 31.58 41.08
CA LYS A 92 50.31 32.85 40.95
C LYS A 92 51.08 33.85 40.10
N LEU A 93 50.32 34.73 39.45
CA LEU A 93 50.81 35.95 38.82
C LEU A 93 50.05 37.15 39.41
N HIS A 94 50.78 38.12 39.93
CA HIS A 94 50.27 39.45 40.20
C HIS A 94 50.50 40.31 38.95
N VAL A 95 49.43 40.83 38.38
CA VAL A 95 49.40 41.53 37.09
C VAL A 95 49.03 42.98 37.31
N VAL A 96 49.95 43.87 36.96
CA VAL A 96 49.76 45.30 36.95
C VAL A 96 49.62 45.77 35.50
N ILE A 97 48.51 46.44 35.20
CA ILE A 97 48.36 47.22 33.98
C ILE A 97 48.25 48.69 34.29
N SER A 98 48.85 49.54 33.46
CA SER A 98 48.70 50.99 33.56
C SER A 98 48.65 51.66 32.20
N ARG A 99 47.96 52.80 32.15
CA ARG A 99 47.82 53.64 30.95
C ARG A 99 47.36 55.05 31.36
N ASP A 100 47.93 56.08 30.74
CA ASP A 100 47.47 57.47 30.85
C ASP A 100 47.32 58.02 32.30
N GLY A 101 48.01 57.40 33.28
CA GLY A 101 47.95 57.70 34.71
C GLY A 101 47.11 56.72 35.55
N ASP A 102 46.17 56.00 34.92
CA ASP A 102 45.37 54.97 35.56
C ASP A 102 46.18 53.67 35.76
N LYS A 103 45.85 52.91 36.82
CA LYS A 103 46.44 51.61 37.17
C LYS A 103 45.34 50.64 37.58
N SER A 104 45.51 49.36 37.22
CA SER A 104 44.72 48.25 37.75
C SER A 104 45.64 47.10 38.15
N GLU A 105 45.34 46.48 39.28
CA GLU A 105 46.09 45.36 39.87
C GLU A 105 45.17 44.14 39.95
N MET A 106 45.63 42.99 39.49
CA MET A 106 44.82 41.78 39.35
C MET A 106 45.65 40.55 39.74
N GLU A 107 45.01 39.58 40.37
CA GLU A 107 45.64 38.28 40.66
C GLU A 107 45.12 37.19 39.72
N PHE A 108 46.04 36.36 39.27
CA PHE A 108 45.79 35.23 38.37
C PHE A 108 46.38 33.96 39.01
N ASN A 109 45.55 32.94 39.17
CA ASN A 109 45.97 31.65 39.74
C ASN A 109 46.22 30.65 38.60
N ARG A 110 47.27 29.84 38.72
CA ARG A 110 47.53 28.73 37.80
C ARG A 110 46.40 27.72 37.92
N ILE A 111 45.80 27.37 36.79
CA ILE A 111 44.69 26.40 36.69
C ILE A 111 45.07 25.18 35.84
N TRP A 112 46.17 25.25 35.09
CA TRP A 112 46.73 24.09 34.40
C TRP A 112 48.24 24.19 34.21
N VAL A 113 48.89 23.03 34.33
CA VAL A 113 50.30 22.75 34.12
C VAL A 113 50.42 21.48 33.28
N PRO A 114 51.37 21.39 32.32
CA PRO A 114 51.54 20.19 31.51
C PRO A 114 52.32 19.14 32.29
N GLU A 115 51.84 17.90 32.26
CA GLU A 115 52.46 16.75 32.93
C GLU A 115 52.92 15.70 31.91
N GLY A 116 53.92 14.88 32.30
CA GLY A 116 54.39 13.75 31.50
C GLY A 116 54.92 14.14 30.11
N GLU A 117 54.46 13.44 29.08
CA GLU A 117 54.91 13.63 27.69
C GLU A 117 54.46 14.98 27.09
N TRP A 118 53.51 15.66 27.73
CA TRP A 118 52.88 16.89 27.23
C TRP A 118 53.62 18.19 27.59
N LEU A 119 54.76 18.10 28.29
CA LEU A 119 55.58 19.24 28.74
C LEU A 119 55.94 20.26 27.64
N ARG A 120 55.99 19.81 26.38
CA ARG A 120 56.34 20.61 25.19
C ARG A 120 55.17 20.85 24.23
N GLU A 121 53.94 20.51 24.59
CA GLU A 121 52.80 20.72 23.69
C GLU A 121 52.46 22.19 23.48
N CYS A 122 52.15 22.48 22.22
CA CYS A 122 51.68 23.75 21.70
C CYS A 122 50.15 23.74 21.66
N GLY A 123 49.51 24.82 22.09
CA GLY A 123 48.06 24.98 22.10
C GLY A 123 47.59 25.86 20.95
N ARG A 124 46.69 25.35 20.11
CA ARG A 124 45.84 26.14 19.22
C ARG A 124 44.78 26.86 20.06
N LEU A 125 44.64 28.15 19.85
CA LEU A 125 43.75 29.03 20.61
C LEU A 125 42.58 29.48 19.74
N TRP A 126 41.35 29.26 20.20
CA TRP A 126 40.14 29.79 19.58
C TRP A 126 39.39 30.65 20.58
N LEU A 127 39.46 31.96 20.40
CA LEU A 127 38.76 32.95 21.23
C LEU A 127 37.52 33.42 20.49
N GLY A 128 36.37 33.33 21.14
CA GLY A 128 35.08 33.77 20.60
C GLY A 128 34.10 34.13 21.70
N LYS A 129 32.82 34.07 21.39
CA LYS A 129 31.74 34.31 22.36
C LYS A 129 30.91 33.05 22.55
N ILE A 130 30.27 32.91 23.71
CA ILE A 130 29.26 31.90 23.95
C ILE A 130 27.89 32.58 24.15
N ASN A 131 26.89 32.04 23.45
CA ASN A 131 25.48 32.28 23.70
C ASN A 131 24.87 30.93 24.06
N TRP A 132 24.31 30.79 25.26
CA TRP A 132 23.79 29.52 25.73
C TRP A 132 22.61 29.70 26.68
N THR A 133 21.45 29.21 26.23
CA THR A 133 20.16 29.29 26.93
C THR A 133 19.89 30.70 27.48
N THR A 134 19.57 30.81 28.77
CA THR A 134 19.48 32.08 29.52
C THR A 134 20.70 32.30 30.42
N LEU A 135 21.71 31.42 30.35
CA LEU A 135 22.87 31.41 31.26
C LEU A 135 24.04 32.26 30.74
N ALA A 136 24.25 32.33 29.43
CA ALA A 136 25.23 33.21 28.78
C ALA A 136 24.62 33.95 27.60
N THR A 137 24.82 35.27 27.57
CA THR A 137 24.53 36.14 26.42
C THR A 137 25.81 36.88 26.04
N ASP A 138 26.35 36.55 24.88
CA ASP A 138 27.52 37.18 24.26
C ASP A 138 28.79 37.23 25.15
N GLU A 139 29.00 36.19 25.95
CA GLU A 139 30.07 36.11 26.96
C GLU A 139 31.38 35.51 26.43
N PHE A 140 32.49 35.78 27.12
CA PHE A 140 33.82 35.25 26.81
C PHE A 140 33.81 33.72 26.70
N CYS A 141 34.44 33.19 25.64
CA CYS A 141 34.67 31.75 25.47
C CYS A 141 36.01 31.48 24.76
N LEU A 142 36.78 30.54 25.29
CA LEU A 142 38.11 30.15 24.83
C LEU A 142 38.23 28.62 24.79
N PHE A 143 38.68 28.10 23.65
CA PHE A 143 39.16 26.72 23.52
C PHE A 143 40.66 26.69 23.28
N ILE A 144 41.33 25.76 23.97
CA ILE A 144 42.77 25.50 23.87
C ILE A 144 42.94 24.01 23.57
N VAL A 145 43.41 23.68 22.37
CA VAL A 145 43.58 22.28 21.90
C VAL A 145 45.02 22.06 21.45
N PRO A 146 45.70 20.97 21.85
CA PRO A 146 47.01 20.58 21.38
C PRO A 146 47.15 20.57 19.86
N GLU A 147 48.27 21.10 19.37
CA GLU A 147 48.50 21.35 17.95
C GLU A 147 48.36 20.10 17.07
N GLY A 148 48.80 18.95 17.60
CA GLY A 148 48.81 17.67 16.89
C GLY A 148 47.45 16.96 16.85
N PHE A 149 46.51 17.30 17.74
CA PHE A 149 45.29 16.54 18.04
C PHE A 149 45.53 15.05 18.36
N GLY A 150 44.55 14.37 18.97
CA GLY A 150 44.58 12.91 19.13
C GLY A 150 43.91 12.39 20.39
N GLU A 151 43.61 11.10 20.40
CA GLU A 151 42.95 10.41 21.52
C GLU A 151 43.71 10.60 22.83
N GLY A 152 43.00 10.88 23.92
CA GLY A 152 43.58 11.04 25.26
C GLY A 152 44.32 12.36 25.49
N ARG A 153 44.57 13.19 24.46
CA ARG A 153 45.27 14.46 24.63
C ARG A 153 44.41 15.49 25.37
N PRO A 154 44.99 16.34 26.23
CA PRO A 154 44.23 17.31 27.00
C PRO A 154 43.54 18.34 26.09
N VAL A 155 42.35 18.80 26.44
CA VAL A 155 41.69 19.99 25.90
C VAL A 155 41.23 20.84 27.06
N HIS A 156 41.39 22.15 26.92
CA HIS A 156 40.91 23.11 27.89
C HIS A 156 39.84 23.99 27.26
N ALA A 157 38.69 24.05 27.91
CA ALA A 157 37.60 24.96 27.57
C ALA A 157 37.35 25.88 28.75
N MET A 158 37.19 27.17 28.47
CA MET A 158 36.89 28.15 29.49
C MET A 158 35.91 29.19 28.98
N TRP A 159 34.89 29.50 29.77
CA TRP A 159 33.91 30.51 29.41
C TRP A 159 33.34 31.21 30.65
N GLN A 160 32.53 32.24 30.41
CA GLN A 160 31.81 32.97 31.45
C GLN A 160 30.30 32.77 31.30
N TRP A 161 29.61 32.55 32.40
CA TRP A 161 28.16 32.71 32.46
C TRP A 161 27.81 34.17 32.72
N THR A 162 26.82 34.72 32.02
CA THR A 162 26.20 36.00 32.40
C THR A 162 25.58 35.85 33.78
N LYS A 163 24.86 34.73 33.98
CA LYS A 163 24.25 34.31 35.24
C LYS A 163 24.17 32.79 35.29
N ASP A 164 24.72 32.16 36.33
CA ASP A 164 24.67 30.71 36.47
C ASP A 164 23.30 30.20 36.97
N SER A 165 23.17 28.88 37.15
CA SER A 165 21.95 28.23 37.62
C SER A 165 21.57 28.57 39.08
N GLU A 166 22.50 29.08 39.88
CA GLU A 166 22.27 29.55 41.25
C GLU A 166 21.91 31.05 41.28
N GLY A 167 22.00 31.72 40.14
CA GLY A 167 21.72 33.14 40.00
C GLY A 167 22.93 34.06 40.26
N LYS A 168 24.16 33.51 40.28
CA LYS A 168 25.38 34.28 40.47
C LYS A 168 25.90 34.79 39.13
N GLU A 169 26.25 36.07 39.08
CA GLU A 169 26.65 36.75 37.83
C GLU A 169 28.13 36.55 37.50
N LYS A 170 28.45 36.63 36.20
CA LYS A 170 29.82 36.58 35.63
C LYS A 170 30.67 35.37 36.05
N VAL A 171 30.07 34.24 36.40
CA VAL A 171 30.81 33.07 36.92
C VAL A 171 31.70 32.48 35.84
N SER A 172 33.00 32.37 36.14
CA SER A 172 33.99 31.77 35.25
C SER A 172 34.02 30.25 35.40
N ASN A 173 33.81 29.54 34.30
CA ASN A 173 33.81 28.08 34.24
C ASN A 173 35.05 27.59 33.48
N PHE A 174 35.81 26.65 34.06
CA PHE A 174 37.01 26.07 33.44
C PHE A 174 36.95 24.54 33.48
N HIS A 175 37.24 23.92 32.35
CA HIS A 175 37.27 22.48 32.19
C HIS A 175 38.54 22.04 31.49
N SER A 176 39.12 20.96 31.99
CA SER A 176 40.27 20.28 31.40
C SER A 176 39.94 18.80 31.30
N SER A 177 39.89 18.28 30.09
CA SER A 177 39.42 16.91 29.81
C SER A 177 40.20 16.31 28.64
N GLN A 178 39.95 15.05 28.31
CA GLN A 178 40.67 14.34 27.25
C GLN A 178 39.87 14.32 25.94
N GLN A 179 40.58 14.47 24.82
CA GLN A 179 40.01 14.31 23.48
C GLN A 179 39.60 12.87 23.23
N LYS A 180 38.38 12.72 22.72
CA LYS A 180 37.88 11.53 22.05
C LYS A 180 37.72 11.85 20.55
N ILE A 181 38.51 11.23 19.70
CA ILE A 181 38.55 11.49 18.26
C ILE A 181 37.43 10.72 17.57
N THR A 182 36.57 11.45 16.87
CA THR A 182 35.46 10.90 16.06
C THR A 182 35.87 10.79 14.59
N SER A 183 36.64 11.75 14.08
CA SER A 183 37.31 11.63 12.77
C SER A 183 38.59 12.47 12.71
N LEU A 184 39.55 12.01 11.90
CA LEU A 184 40.81 12.70 11.65
C LEU A 184 41.20 12.44 10.19
N ASP A 185 41.32 13.49 9.39
CA ASP A 185 41.74 13.42 7.99
C ASP A 185 42.58 14.64 7.57
N ASP A 186 43.02 14.67 6.30
CA ASP A 186 43.86 15.75 5.78
C ASP A 186 43.21 17.14 5.78
N ASN A 187 41.88 17.22 5.87
CA ASN A 187 41.07 18.43 5.84
C ASN A 187 40.65 18.93 7.23
N GLY A 188 40.65 18.09 8.27
CA GLY A 188 40.17 18.47 9.59
C GLY A 188 40.21 17.40 10.68
N VAL A 189 39.76 17.78 11.87
CA VAL A 189 39.59 16.89 13.04
C VAL A 189 38.22 17.10 13.65
N CYS A 190 37.46 16.03 13.84
CA CYS A 190 36.27 16.00 14.69
C CYS A 190 36.59 15.26 15.99
N PHE A 191 36.38 15.93 17.13
CA PHE A 191 36.66 15.40 18.45
C PHE A 191 35.59 15.84 19.46
N SER A 192 35.39 15.07 20.53
CA SER A 192 34.57 15.45 21.66
C SER A 192 35.33 15.37 22.98
N PHE A 193 34.83 16.07 23.99
CA PHE A 193 35.33 16.02 25.37
C PHE A 193 34.21 16.44 26.33
N ASP A 194 34.33 16.02 27.59
CA ASP A 194 33.40 16.44 28.66
C ASP A 194 33.91 17.70 29.38
N ALA A 195 33.03 18.67 29.58
CA ALA A 195 33.25 19.90 30.33
C ALA A 195 32.08 20.19 31.31
N GLY A 196 31.50 19.14 31.91
CA GLY A 196 30.18 19.20 32.54
C GLY A 196 29.02 19.32 31.53
N TYR A 197 29.38 19.38 30.25
CA TYR A 197 28.55 19.36 29.05
C TYR A 197 29.29 18.50 28.02
N GLU A 198 28.57 17.75 27.20
CA GLU A 198 29.13 17.02 26.08
C GLU A 198 29.40 18.03 24.94
N LEU A 199 30.68 18.36 24.70
CA LEU A 199 31.07 19.20 23.57
C LEU A 199 31.57 18.36 22.41
N THR A 200 31.06 18.65 21.21
CA THR A 200 31.56 18.10 19.95
C THR A 200 32.13 19.23 19.11
N CYS A 201 33.38 19.10 18.72
CA CYS A 201 34.17 20.11 18.03
C CYS A 201 34.61 19.61 16.66
N ASN A 202 34.37 20.40 15.62
CA ASN A 202 34.82 20.12 14.26
C ASN A 202 35.76 21.24 13.78
N TRP A 203 37.05 20.91 13.62
CA TRP A 203 38.06 21.83 13.13
C TRP A 203 38.33 21.62 11.64
N THR A 204 38.22 22.68 10.85
CA THR A 204 38.55 22.68 9.42
C THR A 204 39.93 23.33 9.19
N LYS A 205 40.89 22.53 8.73
CA LYS A 205 42.29 22.94 8.48
C LYS A 205 42.43 24.07 7.45
N LYS A 206 41.57 24.08 6.43
CA LYS A 206 41.58 25.08 5.34
C LYS A 206 41.22 26.50 5.83
N THR A 207 40.31 26.61 6.79
CA THR A 207 39.81 27.91 7.30
C THR A 207 40.39 28.27 8.66
N GLY A 208 40.92 27.29 9.40
CA GLY A 208 41.27 27.43 10.82
C GLY A 208 40.04 27.49 11.74
N THR A 209 38.82 27.36 11.22
CA THR A 209 37.59 27.45 12.01
C THR A 209 37.40 26.20 12.86
N LEU A 210 37.02 26.39 14.12
CA LEU A 210 36.49 25.37 15.03
C LEU A 210 35.00 25.62 15.20
N THR A 211 34.16 24.74 14.67
CA THR A 211 32.71 24.75 14.96
C THR A 211 32.47 23.93 16.23
N VAL A 212 31.72 24.47 17.18
CA VAL A 212 31.49 23.82 18.47
C VAL A 212 29.99 23.64 18.73
N HIS A 213 29.61 22.40 18.97
CA HIS A 213 28.28 21.98 19.42
C HIS A 213 28.36 21.58 20.90
N MET A 214 27.37 21.97 21.70
CA MET A 214 27.33 21.67 23.13
C MET A 214 25.98 21.09 23.53
N LYS A 215 26.02 20.11 24.43
CA LYS A 215 24.85 19.40 24.91
C LYS A 215 24.88 19.23 26.42
N GLY A 216 23.78 19.61 27.07
CA GLY A 216 23.57 19.49 28.51
C GLY A 216 22.27 18.78 28.85
N GLN A 217 21.94 18.68 30.15
CA GLN A 217 20.77 17.90 30.62
C GLN A 217 19.40 18.42 30.16
N GLY A 218 19.31 19.64 29.62
CA GLY A 218 18.04 20.24 29.17
C GLY A 218 18.16 21.22 27.99
N ALA A 219 19.31 21.24 27.31
CA ALA A 219 19.55 22.07 26.14
C ALA A 219 20.63 21.43 25.26
N ASP A 220 20.48 21.58 23.94
CA ASP A 220 21.30 20.96 22.90
C ASP A 220 21.41 21.95 21.74
N GLY A 221 22.63 22.29 21.27
CA GLY A 221 22.78 23.32 20.24
C GLY A 221 24.21 23.80 19.96
N ASP A 222 24.35 24.53 18.85
CA ASP A 222 25.62 25.09 18.40
C ASP A 222 26.02 26.34 19.20
N LEU A 223 27.26 26.37 19.68
CA LEU A 223 27.89 27.56 20.26
C LEU A 223 28.43 28.51 19.17
N GLY A 224 28.59 28.00 17.95
CA GLY A 224 28.96 28.75 16.75
C GLY A 224 30.34 28.41 16.19
N GLU A 225 30.83 29.30 15.32
CA GLU A 225 32.12 29.18 14.64
C GLU A 225 33.19 30.07 15.28
N TYR A 226 34.27 29.46 15.75
CA TYR A 226 35.41 30.15 16.34
C TYR A 226 36.57 30.15 15.35
N LYS A 227 37.18 31.32 15.10
CA LYS A 227 38.36 31.43 14.24
C LYS A 227 39.64 31.21 15.05
N LEU A 228 40.63 30.52 14.46
CA LEU A 228 41.93 30.33 15.09
C LEU A 228 42.58 31.69 15.36
N LEU A 229 42.83 31.99 16.63
CA LEU A 229 43.53 33.19 17.07
C LEU A 229 45.04 33.03 16.89
N ALA A 230 45.60 31.93 17.36
CA ALA A 230 47.02 31.63 17.34
C ALA A 230 47.31 30.15 17.60
N VAL A 231 48.56 29.75 17.36
CA VAL A 231 49.16 28.56 17.96
C VAL A 231 50.25 29.05 18.92
N THR A 232 50.30 28.54 20.16
CA THR A 232 51.38 28.89 21.09
C THR A 232 52.68 28.19 20.69
N ASN A 233 53.83 28.83 20.91
CA ASN A 233 55.12 28.25 20.56
C ASN A 233 55.60 27.29 21.67
N PRO A 234 56.37 26.24 21.34
CA PRO A 234 57.06 25.45 22.34
C PRO A 234 58.30 26.21 22.83
N HIS A 235 58.66 26.06 24.10
CA HIS A 235 60.02 26.43 24.50
C HIS A 235 61.00 25.53 23.78
N THR A 236 61.91 26.16 23.05
CA THR A 236 63.21 25.60 22.68
C THR A 236 64.28 26.20 23.59
N HIS A 237 65.46 25.58 23.63
CA HIS A 237 66.65 25.94 24.43
C HIS A 237 66.75 25.35 25.84
N GLU A 238 68.00 25.04 26.21
CA GLU A 238 68.41 24.22 27.37
C GLU A 238 68.57 25.05 28.66
N TRP A 239 69.13 24.43 29.71
CA TRP A 239 68.88 24.75 31.14
C TRP A 239 69.96 25.58 31.88
N ASP A 240 70.97 26.15 31.21
CA ASP A 240 72.10 26.81 31.88
C ASP A 240 72.03 28.36 31.92
N ALA A 241 72.35 28.96 33.09
CA ALA A 241 72.50 30.41 33.31
C ALA A 241 73.51 30.74 34.45
N PRO A 242 74.34 31.82 34.36
CA PRO A 242 75.41 32.12 35.34
C PRO A 242 75.10 33.25 36.37
N LEU A 243 75.94 33.35 37.43
CA LEU A 243 75.83 34.26 38.60
C LEU A 243 77.02 35.27 38.76
N PRO A 244 76.86 36.41 39.50
CA PRO A 244 77.92 37.43 39.74
C PRO A 244 78.50 37.52 41.20
N PRO A 245 79.64 38.24 41.48
CA PRO A 245 80.37 38.22 42.78
C PRO A 245 80.54 39.58 43.58
N PRO A 246 81.01 39.60 44.87
CA PRO A 246 81.16 40.79 45.75
C PRO A 246 82.58 41.07 46.41
N HIS A 247 82.81 42.19 47.19
CA HIS A 247 84.10 42.61 47.84
C HIS A 247 84.06 43.41 49.21
N LYS A 248 85.21 43.72 49.88
CA LYS A 248 85.47 44.11 51.34
C LYS A 248 86.37 45.39 51.63
N ALA A 249 86.58 45.86 52.91
CA ALA A 249 87.82 46.57 53.49
C ALA A 249 87.83 46.98 55.04
N GLU A 250 89.00 47.34 55.68
CA GLU A 250 89.30 47.75 57.13
C GLU A 250 90.55 48.75 57.36
N LEU A 251 90.95 49.22 58.60
CA LEU A 251 92.00 50.31 58.91
C LEU A 251 92.71 50.35 60.38
N GLU A 252 93.78 51.19 60.71
CA GLU A 252 94.68 51.16 61.97
C GLU A 252 95.43 52.50 62.54
N VAL A 253 96.09 52.61 63.77
CA VAL A 253 96.65 53.86 64.55
C VAL A 253 97.85 53.71 65.66
N ARG A 254 98.60 54.78 66.23
CA ARG A 254 99.75 54.81 67.31
C ARG A 254 100.11 56.13 68.23
N LEU A 255 101.11 56.16 69.23
CA LEU A 255 101.52 57.23 70.30
C LEU A 255 103.06 57.39 70.92
N PRO A 256 103.52 58.39 71.82
CA PRO A 256 104.97 58.85 72.25
C PRO A 256 105.54 59.07 73.80
N GLN A 257 106.69 59.83 74.15
CA GLN A 257 107.64 59.85 75.43
C GLN A 257 108.47 61.18 76.01
N PRO A 258 109.25 61.27 77.20
CA PRO A 258 109.92 62.47 77.98
C PRO A 258 111.42 62.50 78.71
N ALA A 259 111.92 63.50 79.59
CA ALA A 259 113.38 63.77 80.15
C ALA A 259 113.78 64.61 81.55
N PRO A 260 115.09 64.85 82.07
CA PRO A 260 115.60 65.32 83.49
C PRO A 260 116.79 66.46 83.82
N SER A 261 117.47 66.64 85.05
CA SER A 261 118.43 67.79 85.60
C SER A 261 119.70 67.60 86.65
N LEU A 262 120.40 68.63 87.32
CA LEU A 262 121.85 68.69 87.96
C LEU A 262 122.30 69.55 89.33
N PRO A 263 123.58 69.55 89.94
CA PRO A 263 124.04 69.98 91.37
C PRO A 263 125.26 71.04 91.72
N ARG A 264 125.90 71.12 92.98
CA ARG A 264 126.89 72.16 93.60
C ARG A 264 128.08 71.71 94.60
N VAL A 265 128.99 72.62 95.14
CA VAL A 265 130.28 72.42 95.98
C VAL A 265 130.58 73.46 97.17
N LEU A 266 131.56 73.26 98.11
CA LEU A 266 131.93 74.00 99.39
C LEU A 266 133.45 73.99 99.86
N GLU A 267 134.10 75.08 100.39
CA GLU A 267 135.37 75.12 101.24
C GLU A 267 135.63 76.47 102.06
N PRO A 268 136.53 76.57 103.10
CA PRO A 268 136.78 77.76 103.98
C PRO A 268 138.26 78.35 104.12
N LEU A 269 138.48 79.50 104.83
CA LEU A 269 139.77 80.29 104.92
C LEU A 269 140.18 80.85 106.35
N PRO A 270 141.44 81.34 106.59
CA PRO A 270 142.07 81.56 107.93
C PRO A 270 142.26 83.04 108.45
N PHE A 271 142.84 83.23 109.66
CA PHE A 271 143.03 84.51 110.40
C PHE A 271 144.47 85.12 110.42
N PRO A 272 144.67 86.44 110.70
CA PRO A 272 145.96 87.14 110.58
C PRO A 272 146.51 87.83 111.86
N ILE A 273 147.74 88.37 111.81
CA ILE A 273 148.65 88.56 112.98
C ILE A 273 149.10 90.04 113.23
N GLY A 274 148.25 91.06 112.97
CA GLY A 274 148.66 92.47 113.14
C GLY A 274 147.54 93.47 113.42
N ILE A 275 147.86 94.71 113.84
CA ILE A 275 146.84 95.73 114.17
C ILE A 275 146.02 96.17 112.95
N ILE A 276 146.65 96.39 111.79
CA ILE A 276 145.94 96.74 110.55
C ILE A 276 145.10 95.56 110.05
N GLU A 277 145.61 94.33 110.22
CA GLU A 277 144.89 93.08 109.94
C GLU A 277 143.66 92.92 110.84
N ASN A 278 143.79 93.17 112.15
CA ASN A 278 142.67 93.16 113.10
C ASN A 278 141.62 94.22 112.79
N LEU A 279 142.01 95.42 112.36
CA LEU A 279 141.05 96.44 111.92
C LEU A 279 140.32 96.04 110.64
N LYS A 280 141.00 95.41 109.67
CA LYS A 280 140.36 94.83 108.48
C LYS A 280 139.42 93.68 108.85
N HIS A 281 139.83 92.76 109.72
CA HIS A 281 138.99 91.67 110.20
C HIS A 281 137.78 92.19 110.99
N ALA A 282 137.93 93.21 111.84
CA ALA A 282 136.82 93.80 112.59
C ALA A 282 135.80 94.47 111.65
N VAL A 283 136.26 95.18 110.61
CA VAL A 283 135.36 95.74 109.57
C VAL A 283 134.67 94.62 108.80
N ALA A 284 135.40 93.58 108.36
CA ALA A 284 134.82 92.43 107.67
C ALA A 284 133.81 91.66 108.54
N TYR A 285 134.05 91.55 109.86
CA TYR A 285 133.12 90.90 110.79
C TYR A 285 131.88 91.75 111.05
N ALA A 286 132.01 93.08 111.11
CA ALA A 286 130.89 94.00 111.22
C ALA A 286 130.03 94.00 109.95
N ASP A 287 130.66 93.93 108.77
CA ASP A 287 129.98 93.85 107.47
C ASP A 287 129.30 92.49 107.28
N GLN A 288 129.96 91.39 107.68
CA GLN A 288 129.38 90.06 107.70
C GLN A 288 128.21 89.95 108.71
N ALA A 289 128.31 90.58 109.88
CA ALA A 289 127.21 90.66 110.84
C ALA A 289 126.05 91.48 110.28
N GLY A 290 126.31 92.62 109.64
CA GLY A 290 125.32 93.43 108.94
C GLY A 290 124.61 92.65 107.84
N TYR A 291 125.37 91.90 107.02
CA TYR A 291 124.84 91.02 105.98
C TYR A 291 123.96 89.90 106.59
N LEU A 292 124.40 89.25 107.66
CA LEU A 292 123.63 88.19 108.35
C LEU A 292 122.34 88.74 108.97
N VAL A 293 122.35 89.94 109.55
CA VAL A 293 121.14 90.60 110.07
C VAL A 293 120.17 90.93 108.94
N ASN A 294 120.66 91.48 107.81
CA ASN A 294 119.82 91.78 106.66
C ASN A 294 119.24 90.49 106.03
N TYR A 295 120.05 89.44 105.91
CA TYR A 295 119.61 88.12 105.45
C TYR A 295 118.56 87.50 106.38
N ALA A 296 118.76 87.58 107.70
CA ALA A 296 117.79 87.10 108.68
C ALA A 296 116.46 87.88 108.61
N HIS A 297 116.51 89.21 108.45
CA HIS A 297 115.31 90.05 108.30
C HIS A 297 114.56 89.75 106.99
N GLN A 298 115.27 89.64 105.86
CA GLN A 298 114.67 89.23 104.58
C GLN A 298 114.06 87.82 104.67
N ARG A 299 114.74 86.88 105.35
CA ARG A 299 114.25 85.52 105.51
C ARG A 299 113.04 85.43 106.45
N PHE A 300 112.99 86.24 107.50
CA PHE A 300 111.81 86.37 108.36
C PHE A 300 110.62 86.90 107.56
N ASN A 301 110.78 88.01 106.83
CA ASN A 301 109.71 88.59 106.01
C ASN A 301 109.22 87.62 104.90
N GLN A 302 110.11 86.81 104.33
CA GLN A 302 109.70 85.72 103.43
C GLN A 302 108.87 84.63 104.13
N LEU A 303 109.29 84.18 105.32
CA LEU A 303 108.56 83.15 106.07
C LEU A 303 107.19 83.66 106.55
N ASP A 304 107.09 84.92 106.95
CA ASP A 304 105.85 85.56 107.39
C ASP A 304 104.84 85.65 106.23
N ALA A 305 105.30 86.09 105.05
CA ALA A 305 104.51 86.08 103.83
C ALA A 305 104.08 84.65 103.41
N GLU A 306 104.97 83.66 103.49
CA GLU A 306 104.62 82.25 103.24
C GLU A 306 103.62 81.69 104.27
N PHE A 307 103.70 82.12 105.54
CA PHE A 307 102.77 81.71 106.60
C PHE A 307 101.36 82.25 106.35
N HIS A 308 101.24 83.53 106.01
CA HIS A 308 99.96 84.14 105.64
C HIS A 308 99.37 83.49 104.38
N LEU A 309 100.18 83.26 103.33
CA LEU A 309 99.74 82.57 102.12
C LEU A 309 99.25 81.14 102.40
N ARG A 310 99.94 80.39 103.29
CA ARG A 310 99.48 79.07 103.75
C ARG A 310 98.16 79.16 104.53
N GLY A 311 97.96 80.21 105.33
CA GLY A 311 96.70 80.48 106.02
C GLY A 311 95.53 80.62 105.04
N GLU A 312 95.69 81.42 103.99
CA GLU A 312 94.67 81.56 102.93
C GLU A 312 94.40 80.25 102.19
N VAL A 313 95.45 79.51 101.81
CA VAL A 313 95.31 78.19 101.14
C VAL A 313 94.59 77.18 102.04
N ILE A 314 94.80 77.20 103.35
CA ILE A 314 94.05 76.37 104.31
C ILE A 314 92.58 76.80 104.38
N GLY A 315 92.30 78.12 104.40
CA GLY A 315 90.95 78.66 104.34
C GLY A 315 90.18 78.21 103.10
N GLN A 316 90.79 78.35 101.91
CA GLN A 316 90.21 77.92 100.64
C GLN A 316 89.98 76.40 100.60
N ARG A 317 90.94 75.58 101.08
CA ARG A 317 90.78 74.12 101.15
C ARG A 317 89.66 73.71 102.10
N ASN A 318 89.49 74.39 103.23
CA ASN A 318 88.40 74.10 104.16
C ASN A 318 87.02 74.45 103.58
N ALA A 319 86.92 75.53 102.79
CA ALA A 319 85.70 75.85 102.04
C ALA A 319 85.36 74.75 101.01
N ALA A 320 86.31 74.34 100.19
CA ALA A 320 86.12 73.25 99.22
C ALA A 320 85.75 71.91 99.89
N ILE A 321 86.32 71.59 101.06
CA ILE A 321 85.93 70.40 101.85
C ILE A 321 84.47 70.51 102.34
N ALA A 322 83.99 71.71 102.68
CA ALA A 322 82.59 71.90 103.07
C ALA A 322 81.63 71.72 101.88
N GLU A 323 81.99 72.22 100.69
CA GLU A 323 81.21 72.02 99.46
C GLU A 323 81.16 70.54 99.06
N PHE A 324 82.31 69.84 99.00
CA PHE A 324 82.33 68.40 98.69
C PHE A 324 81.53 67.57 99.71
N ARG A 325 81.47 67.96 100.98
CA ARG A 325 80.60 67.30 101.97
C ARG A 325 79.11 67.48 101.69
N GLN A 326 78.69 68.64 101.17
CA GLN A 326 77.31 68.86 100.74
C GLN A 326 76.98 68.04 99.49
N GLU A 327 77.90 67.98 98.51
CA GLU A 327 77.72 67.21 97.28
C GLU A 327 77.65 65.70 97.56
N VAL A 328 78.55 65.17 98.39
CA VAL A 328 78.51 63.76 98.83
C VAL A 328 77.20 63.44 99.56
N LYS A 329 76.67 64.35 100.38
CA LYS A 329 75.36 64.15 101.02
C LYS A 329 74.25 64.07 99.97
N LYS A 330 74.20 65.02 99.03
CA LYS A 330 73.19 65.05 97.97
C LYS A 330 73.22 63.76 97.12
N LEU A 331 74.40 63.30 96.72
CA LEU A 331 74.56 62.04 95.98
C LEU A 331 74.12 60.81 96.78
N GLY A 332 74.27 60.83 98.12
CA GLY A 332 73.75 59.79 99.01
C GLY A 332 72.21 59.77 99.10
N ASP A 333 71.60 60.96 99.15
CA ASP A 333 70.15 61.14 99.13
C ASP A 333 69.58 60.68 97.75
N ASP A 334 70.17 61.12 96.64
CA ASP A 334 69.81 60.73 95.27
C ASP A 334 69.94 59.21 95.04
N LEU A 335 71.02 58.58 95.50
CA LEU A 335 71.23 57.12 95.43
C LEU A 335 70.16 56.34 96.22
N THR A 336 69.64 56.91 97.31
CA THR A 336 68.57 56.29 98.10
C THR A 336 67.24 56.32 97.35
N VAL A 337 66.94 57.42 96.66
CA VAL A 337 65.76 57.55 95.80
C VAL A 337 65.80 56.58 94.61
N GLU A 338 66.95 56.47 93.93
CA GLU A 338 67.07 55.54 92.79
C GLU A 338 66.97 54.06 93.22
N LYS A 339 67.51 53.69 94.39
CA LYS A 339 67.30 52.33 94.94
C LYS A 339 65.83 52.02 95.21
N ALA A 340 65.05 53.00 95.68
CA ALA A 340 63.60 52.84 95.88
C ALA A 340 62.87 52.62 94.54
N LYS A 341 63.21 53.39 93.49
CA LYS A 341 62.67 53.21 92.13
C LYS A 341 63.00 51.84 91.53
N VAL A 342 64.24 51.37 91.69
CA VAL A 342 64.65 50.02 91.23
C VAL A 342 63.82 48.94 91.94
N THR A 343 63.52 49.13 93.22
CA THR A 343 62.67 48.19 93.99
C THR A 343 61.23 48.18 93.45
N ASP A 344 60.61 49.35 93.25
CA ASP A 344 59.26 49.47 92.66
C ASP A 344 59.17 48.81 91.27
N LEU A 345 60.12 49.12 90.39
CA LEU A 345 60.17 48.56 89.04
C LEU A 345 60.37 47.04 89.05
N THR A 346 61.11 46.50 90.02
CA THR A 346 61.30 45.05 90.18
C THR A 346 59.98 44.38 90.59
N THR A 347 59.29 44.91 91.61
CA THR A 347 57.98 44.41 92.05
C THR A 347 56.98 44.41 90.89
N ARG A 348 56.86 45.52 90.17
CA ARG A 348 55.94 45.66 89.03
C ARG A 348 56.28 44.74 87.87
N LEU A 349 57.56 44.43 87.66
CA LEU A 349 58.00 43.46 86.64
C LEU A 349 57.58 42.04 87.02
N ASP A 350 57.72 41.65 88.29
CA ASP A 350 57.35 40.32 88.76
C ASP A 350 55.82 40.13 88.83
N GLU A 351 55.05 41.16 89.22
CA GLU A 351 53.59 41.18 89.11
C GLU A 351 53.11 41.03 87.64
N ALA A 352 53.76 41.74 86.71
CA ALA A 352 53.46 41.63 85.28
C ALA A 352 53.78 40.22 84.76
N ARG A 353 54.92 39.63 85.14
CA ARG A 353 55.31 38.26 84.78
C ARG A 353 54.28 37.25 85.27
N ALA A 354 53.91 37.28 86.55
CA ALA A 354 52.89 36.39 87.11
C ALA A 354 51.54 36.53 86.39
N THR A 355 51.15 37.75 86.02
CA THR A 355 49.93 38.02 85.26
C THR A 355 49.99 37.42 83.84
N TYR A 356 51.12 37.53 83.14
CA TYR A 356 51.29 36.96 81.81
C TYR A 356 51.40 35.43 81.85
N GLU A 357 52.05 34.85 82.85
CA GLU A 357 52.15 33.40 83.05
C GLU A 357 50.77 32.77 83.33
N ALA A 358 49.94 33.43 84.14
CA ALA A 358 48.55 33.03 84.35
C ALA A 358 47.72 33.06 83.06
N LYS A 359 47.85 34.14 82.26
CA LYS A 359 47.17 34.27 80.96
C LYS A 359 47.66 33.27 79.90
N LEU A 360 48.96 32.95 79.89
CA LEU A 360 49.50 31.90 79.02
C LEU A 360 48.88 30.55 79.38
N LYS A 361 48.82 30.22 80.67
CA LYS A 361 48.19 28.98 81.14
C LYS A 361 46.68 28.91 80.81
N GLU A 362 45.96 30.02 80.96
CA GLU A 362 44.55 30.13 80.54
C GLU A 362 44.39 29.86 79.04
N LYS A 363 45.22 30.50 78.20
CA LYS A 363 45.21 30.31 76.74
C LYS A 363 45.66 28.91 76.30
N ASP A 364 46.60 28.29 77.00
CA ASP A 364 47.02 26.91 76.73
C ASP A 364 45.89 25.90 77.01
N GLU A 365 45.08 26.10 78.06
CA GLU A 365 43.91 25.25 78.31
C GLU A 365 42.77 25.50 77.29
N GLU A 366 42.57 26.75 76.85
CA GLU A 366 41.63 27.08 75.76
C GLU A 366 42.07 26.39 74.45
N ILE A 367 43.35 26.52 74.05
CA ILE A 367 43.92 25.86 72.87
C ILE A 367 43.81 24.33 72.94
N LYS A 368 43.99 23.72 74.12
CA LYS A 368 43.78 22.26 74.29
C LYS A 368 42.33 21.87 74.07
N LYS A 369 41.39 22.66 74.57
CA LYS A 369 39.95 22.41 74.41
C LYS A 369 39.53 22.54 72.94
N ASP A 370 39.96 23.61 72.28
CA ASP A 370 39.66 23.87 70.87
C ASP A 370 40.24 22.77 69.97
N LYS A 371 41.47 22.29 70.24
CA LYS A 371 42.04 21.11 69.57
C LYS A 371 41.23 19.83 69.79
N GLY A 372 40.58 19.68 70.94
CA GLY A 372 39.66 18.57 71.19
C GLY A 372 38.42 18.67 70.32
N HIS A 373 37.83 19.87 70.24
CA HIS A 373 36.69 20.15 69.37
C HIS A 373 37.04 19.94 67.89
N ASP A 374 38.19 20.44 67.41
CA ASP A 374 38.67 20.24 66.04
C ASP A 374 38.72 18.75 65.65
N ILE A 375 39.19 17.88 66.56
CA ILE A 375 39.27 16.43 66.32
C ILE A 375 37.86 15.81 66.21
N ASP A 376 36.93 16.19 67.09
CA ASP A 376 35.55 15.70 67.07
C ASP A 376 34.77 16.22 65.84
N ASP A 377 35.05 17.45 65.41
CA ASP A 377 34.53 18.04 64.17
C ASP A 377 35.09 17.34 62.93
N HIS A 378 36.39 17.02 62.88
CA HIS A 378 37.00 16.24 61.78
C HIS A 378 36.38 14.83 61.70
N ASN A 379 36.28 14.11 62.83
CA ASN A 379 35.61 12.80 62.88
C ASN A 379 34.14 12.87 62.41
N THR A 380 33.47 14.00 62.70
CA THR A 380 32.09 14.24 62.27
C THR A 380 32.00 14.55 60.77
N ILE A 381 32.92 15.35 60.23
CA ILE A 381 33.05 15.66 58.80
C ILE A 381 33.35 14.38 57.99
N ASP A 382 34.27 13.54 58.44
CA ASP A 382 34.59 12.27 57.78
C ASP A 382 33.37 11.34 57.72
N ARG A 383 32.63 11.21 58.84
CA ARG A 383 31.39 10.42 58.89
C ARG A 383 30.31 10.98 57.96
N LEU A 384 30.12 12.30 57.94
CA LEU A 384 29.16 12.96 57.05
C LEU A 384 29.55 12.84 55.58
N THR A 385 30.85 12.89 55.26
CA THR A 385 31.38 12.68 53.91
C THR A 385 31.11 11.25 53.43
N ALA A 386 31.40 10.25 54.27
CA ALA A 386 31.09 8.85 53.96
C ALA A 386 29.58 8.60 53.75
N GLN A 387 28.72 9.26 54.54
CA GLN A 387 27.26 9.24 54.34
C GLN A 387 26.84 9.93 53.03
N LEU A 388 27.41 11.09 52.71
CA LEU A 388 27.14 11.83 51.48
C LEU A 388 27.47 11.01 50.24
N ASP A 389 28.62 10.32 50.24
CA ASP A 389 29.05 9.49 49.12
C ASP A 389 28.23 8.20 48.99
N TYR A 390 27.81 7.59 50.11
CA TYR A 390 26.83 6.50 50.11
C TYR A 390 25.49 6.94 49.49
N GLU A 391 24.95 8.09 49.90
CA GLU A 391 23.69 8.63 49.36
C GLU A 391 23.81 9.02 47.88
N ARG A 392 24.97 9.55 47.46
CA ARG A 392 25.27 9.79 46.04
C ARG A 392 25.26 8.50 45.21
N ALA A 393 25.91 7.44 45.70
CA ALA A 393 25.94 6.14 45.05
C ALA A 393 24.53 5.51 44.98
N SER A 394 23.78 5.56 46.09
CA SER A 394 22.38 5.14 46.19
C SER A 394 21.50 5.87 45.17
N LYS A 395 21.59 7.20 45.11
CA LYS A 395 20.87 8.03 44.14
C LYS A 395 21.23 7.69 42.69
N ALA A 396 22.49 7.43 42.38
CA ALA A 396 22.94 7.05 41.04
C ALA A 396 22.36 5.69 40.60
N GLU A 397 22.32 4.70 41.50
CA GLU A 397 21.73 3.38 41.19
C GLU A 397 20.19 3.47 41.08
N VAL A 398 19.52 4.29 41.91
CA VAL A 398 18.08 4.56 41.77
C VAL A 398 17.77 5.25 40.43
N GLN A 399 18.60 6.23 40.02
CA GLN A 399 18.44 6.92 38.73
C GLN A 399 18.59 5.96 37.54
N LYS A 400 19.63 5.11 37.55
CA LYS A 400 19.86 4.06 36.55
C LYS A 400 18.69 3.07 36.47
N ASN A 401 18.12 2.68 37.60
CA ASN A 401 16.94 1.81 37.63
C ASN A 401 15.67 2.53 37.13
N LEU A 402 15.51 3.82 37.43
CA LEU A 402 14.43 4.65 36.88
C LEU A 402 14.52 4.74 35.35
N ASP A 403 15.69 5.01 34.79
CA ASP A 403 15.86 5.16 33.33
C ASP A 403 15.73 3.84 32.59
N ARG A 404 16.20 2.73 33.20
CA ARG A 404 15.90 1.37 32.70
C ARG A 404 14.39 1.09 32.70
N THR A 405 13.67 1.51 33.74
CA THR A 405 12.22 1.31 33.87
C THR A 405 11.43 2.17 32.87
N LYS A 406 11.83 3.43 32.65
CA LYS A 406 11.27 4.29 31.59
C LYS A 406 11.46 3.69 30.20
N THR A 407 12.65 3.16 29.92
CA THR A 407 12.96 2.50 28.64
C THR A 407 12.08 1.26 28.43
N ALA A 408 11.90 0.45 29.48
CA ALA A 408 11.01 -0.71 29.44
C ALA A 408 9.53 -0.33 29.26
N LEU A 409 9.09 0.78 29.89
CA LEU A 409 7.73 1.31 29.75
C LEU A 409 7.46 1.75 28.31
N ALA A 410 8.34 2.56 27.70
CA ALA A 410 8.18 3.01 26.32
C ALA A 410 8.15 1.83 25.32
N ALA A 411 8.93 0.78 25.56
CA ALA A 411 8.88 -0.46 24.77
C ALA A 411 7.56 -1.23 24.95
N ALA A 412 7.00 -1.26 26.17
CA ALA A 412 5.71 -1.86 26.45
C ALA A 412 4.54 -1.06 25.83
N GLU A 413 4.57 0.27 25.89
CA GLU A 413 3.61 1.17 25.24
C GLU A 413 3.62 0.98 23.72
N THR A 414 4.80 0.94 23.09
CA THR A 414 4.96 0.64 21.65
C THR A 414 4.38 -0.74 21.30
N SER A 415 4.64 -1.75 22.14
CA SER A 415 4.11 -3.11 21.95
C SER A 415 2.58 -3.16 22.07
N LEU A 416 2.01 -2.39 23.01
CA LEU A 416 0.56 -2.24 23.19
C LEU A 416 -0.08 -1.55 21.98
N THR A 417 0.52 -0.48 21.45
CA THR A 417 0.05 0.18 20.22
C THR A 417 0.01 -0.78 19.04
N ASN A 418 1.07 -1.56 18.84
CA ASN A 418 1.13 -2.57 17.77
C ASN A 418 0.09 -3.70 17.96
N ALA A 419 -0.11 -4.16 19.19
CA ALA A 419 -1.14 -5.16 19.52
C ALA A 419 -2.55 -4.61 19.24
N SER A 420 -2.85 -3.37 19.64
CA SER A 420 -4.13 -2.71 19.36
C SER A 420 -4.39 -2.54 17.87
N ALA A 421 -3.38 -2.18 17.07
CA ALA A 421 -3.49 -2.11 15.61
C ALA A 421 -3.77 -3.49 14.99
N THR A 422 -3.11 -4.54 15.50
CA THR A 422 -3.34 -5.93 15.07
C THR A 422 -4.76 -6.41 15.41
N ILE A 423 -5.28 -6.07 16.59
CA ILE A 423 -6.66 -6.37 17.01
C ILE A 423 -7.66 -5.66 16.10
N ALA A 424 -7.41 -4.40 15.72
CA ALA A 424 -8.29 -3.67 14.81
C ALA A 424 -8.36 -4.31 13.41
N ASP A 425 -7.22 -4.70 12.82
CA ASP A 425 -7.18 -5.44 11.54
C ASP A 425 -7.94 -6.77 11.63
N LEU A 426 -7.66 -7.57 12.66
CA LEU A 426 -8.34 -8.84 12.89
C LEU A 426 -9.86 -8.66 13.08
N THR A 427 -10.30 -7.60 13.77
CA THR A 427 -11.72 -7.28 13.94
C THR A 427 -12.39 -6.94 12.61
N THR A 428 -11.76 -6.10 11.76
CA THR A 428 -12.24 -5.80 10.41
C THR A 428 -12.31 -7.06 9.54
N ARG A 429 -11.32 -7.95 9.67
CA ARG A 429 -11.22 -9.20 8.91
C ARG A 429 -12.25 -10.24 9.36
N VAL A 430 -12.57 -10.33 10.65
CA VAL A 430 -13.69 -11.13 11.18
C VAL A 430 -15.02 -10.63 10.62
N ALA A 431 -15.31 -9.32 10.71
CA ALA A 431 -16.54 -8.76 10.17
C ALA A 431 -16.70 -9.00 8.65
N SER A 432 -15.59 -8.96 7.89
CA SER A 432 -15.60 -9.31 6.46
C SER A 432 -15.86 -10.80 6.19
N LEU A 433 -15.44 -11.70 7.08
CA LEU A 433 -15.71 -13.14 6.97
C LEU A 433 -17.14 -13.47 7.39
N GLU A 434 -17.67 -12.84 8.44
CA GLU A 434 -19.08 -12.95 8.85
C GLU A 434 -20.02 -12.51 7.73
N ALA A 435 -19.76 -11.36 7.10
CA ALA A 435 -20.55 -10.88 5.97
C ALA A 435 -20.49 -11.81 4.75
N LYS A 436 -19.38 -12.53 4.53
CA LYS A 436 -19.29 -13.56 3.48
C LYS A 436 -20.05 -14.82 3.85
N LEU A 437 -19.99 -15.24 5.10
CA LEU A 437 -20.72 -16.40 5.61
C LEU A 437 -22.24 -16.18 5.46
N GLU A 438 -22.75 -14.99 5.79
CA GLU A 438 -24.17 -14.65 5.63
C GLU A 438 -24.63 -14.69 4.15
N VAL A 439 -23.73 -14.39 3.20
CA VAL A 439 -24.01 -14.51 1.75
C VAL A 439 -24.03 -15.98 1.32
N GLU A 440 -23.06 -16.78 1.74
CA GLU A 440 -23.00 -18.22 1.46
C GLU A 440 -24.20 -18.97 2.07
N GLU A 441 -24.63 -18.62 3.29
CA GLU A 441 -25.84 -19.18 3.92
C GLU A 441 -27.11 -18.89 3.10
N LYS A 442 -27.28 -17.65 2.62
CA LYS A 442 -28.41 -17.29 1.73
C LYS A 442 -28.36 -18.04 0.39
N ASP A 443 -27.17 -18.30 -0.13
CA ASP A 443 -26.98 -19.08 -1.35
C ASP A 443 -27.24 -20.57 -1.15
N ILE A 444 -26.87 -21.12 0.01
CA ILE A 444 -27.25 -22.48 0.41
C ILE A 444 -28.79 -22.60 0.52
N ASP A 445 -29.46 -21.67 1.19
CA ASP A 445 -30.93 -21.66 1.31
C ASP A 445 -31.62 -21.59 -0.07
N ARG A 446 -31.10 -20.72 -0.96
CA ARG A 446 -31.56 -20.61 -2.36
C ARG A 446 -31.40 -21.93 -3.11
N LEU A 447 -30.21 -22.55 -3.04
CA LEU A 447 -29.91 -23.81 -3.71
C LEU A 447 -30.73 -24.98 -3.16
N GLN A 448 -30.96 -25.04 -1.84
CA GLN A 448 -31.86 -26.02 -1.23
C GLN A 448 -33.29 -25.88 -1.74
N LYS A 449 -33.79 -24.64 -1.84
CA LYS A 449 -35.12 -24.36 -2.39
C LYS A 449 -35.23 -24.77 -3.87
N GLU A 450 -34.25 -24.40 -4.70
CA GLU A 450 -34.21 -24.86 -6.10
C GLU A 450 -34.13 -26.39 -6.22
N SER A 451 -33.36 -27.05 -5.35
CA SER A 451 -33.23 -28.51 -5.33
C SER A 451 -34.54 -29.17 -4.93
N LYS A 452 -35.31 -28.57 -4.01
CA LYS A 452 -36.65 -29.03 -3.66
C LYS A 452 -37.62 -28.88 -4.84
N ASP A 453 -37.68 -27.70 -5.46
CA ASP A 453 -38.54 -27.44 -6.62
C ASP A 453 -38.22 -28.40 -7.79
N LYS A 454 -36.93 -28.71 -8.02
CA LYS A 454 -36.48 -29.71 -9.00
C LYS A 454 -36.89 -31.14 -8.61
N THR A 455 -36.81 -31.50 -7.33
CA THR A 455 -37.25 -32.82 -6.81
C THR A 455 -38.76 -33.01 -6.95
N ASP A 456 -39.54 -31.98 -6.62
CA ASP A 456 -40.99 -31.98 -6.79
C ASP A 456 -41.36 -32.08 -8.28
N ARG A 457 -40.60 -31.40 -9.16
CA ARG A 457 -40.77 -31.48 -10.62
C ARG A 457 -40.43 -32.86 -11.17
N ILE A 458 -39.36 -33.51 -10.70
CA ILE A 458 -39.01 -34.90 -11.04
C ILE A 458 -40.15 -35.84 -10.62
N SER A 459 -40.60 -35.74 -9.36
CA SER A 459 -41.71 -36.55 -8.83
C SER A 459 -42.99 -36.41 -9.65
N GLN A 460 -43.29 -35.21 -10.16
CA GLN A 460 -44.43 -34.99 -11.05
C GLN A 460 -44.21 -35.57 -12.46
N LEU A 461 -42.99 -35.48 -13.01
CA LEU A 461 -42.64 -36.09 -14.30
C LEU A 461 -42.70 -37.62 -14.24
N GLU A 462 -42.25 -38.24 -13.13
CA GLU A 462 -42.35 -39.68 -12.90
C GLU A 462 -43.81 -40.15 -12.86
N LYS A 463 -44.69 -39.43 -12.14
CA LYS A 463 -46.14 -39.69 -12.14
C LYS A 463 -46.74 -39.57 -13.54
N ASN A 464 -46.40 -38.53 -14.28
CA ASN A 464 -46.87 -38.33 -15.65
C ASN A 464 -46.38 -39.46 -16.58
N ASN A 465 -45.14 -39.91 -16.42
CA ASN A 465 -44.56 -40.99 -17.21
C ASN A 465 -45.25 -42.33 -16.91
N ALA A 466 -45.53 -42.62 -15.63
CA ALA A 466 -46.28 -43.81 -15.22
C ALA A 466 -47.73 -43.82 -15.78
N ASP A 467 -48.42 -42.68 -15.77
CA ASP A 467 -49.75 -42.53 -16.38
C ASP A 467 -49.71 -42.72 -17.92
N LEU A 468 -48.72 -42.11 -18.60
CA LEU A 468 -48.50 -42.32 -20.04
C LEU A 468 -48.18 -43.79 -20.37
N GLN A 469 -47.39 -44.47 -19.53
CA GLN A 469 -47.04 -45.88 -19.73
C GLN A 469 -48.23 -46.80 -19.47
N SER A 470 -49.10 -46.47 -18.50
CA SER A 470 -50.40 -47.13 -18.31
C SER A 470 -51.31 -46.96 -19.53
N LYS A 471 -51.45 -45.73 -20.05
CA LYS A 471 -52.21 -45.43 -21.28
C LYS A 471 -51.66 -46.16 -22.51
N LEU A 472 -50.34 -46.24 -22.65
CA LEU A 472 -49.68 -46.98 -23.72
C LEU A 472 -49.97 -48.48 -23.64
N ASN A 473 -49.90 -49.07 -22.44
CA ASN A 473 -50.25 -50.47 -22.22
C ASN A 473 -51.74 -50.75 -22.53
N GLY A 474 -52.64 -49.84 -22.13
CA GLY A 474 -54.06 -49.91 -22.50
C GLY A 474 -54.27 -49.87 -24.01
N ALA A 475 -53.65 -48.91 -24.70
CA ALA A 475 -53.72 -48.79 -26.17
C ALA A 475 -53.12 -50.01 -26.89
N LEU A 476 -52.02 -50.59 -26.40
CA LEU A 476 -51.45 -51.83 -26.92
C LEU A 476 -52.41 -53.01 -26.76
N GLN A 477 -53.09 -53.12 -25.61
CA GLN A 477 -54.09 -54.16 -25.39
C GLN A 477 -55.32 -53.95 -26.28
N ASP A 478 -55.76 -52.71 -26.50
CA ASP A 478 -56.84 -52.39 -27.45
C ASP A 478 -56.48 -52.72 -28.90
N VAL A 479 -55.24 -52.44 -29.32
CA VAL A 479 -54.73 -52.84 -30.64
C VAL A 479 -54.74 -54.37 -30.77
N LYS A 480 -54.30 -55.10 -29.74
CA LYS A 480 -54.36 -56.57 -29.71
C LYS A 480 -55.79 -57.08 -29.80
N ASN A 481 -56.70 -56.56 -28.98
CA ASN A 481 -58.13 -56.91 -29.00
C ASN A 481 -58.75 -56.65 -30.38
N LYS A 482 -58.39 -55.54 -31.05
CA LYS A 482 -58.82 -55.23 -32.41
C LYS A 482 -58.21 -56.16 -33.45
N GLN A 483 -56.95 -56.55 -33.30
CA GLN A 483 -56.31 -57.53 -34.18
C GLN A 483 -56.99 -58.90 -34.06
N ASP A 484 -57.35 -59.34 -32.86
CA ASP A 484 -58.11 -60.58 -32.64
C ASP A 484 -59.52 -60.49 -33.26
N GLN A 485 -60.19 -59.34 -33.17
CA GLN A 485 -61.46 -59.09 -33.88
C GLN A 485 -61.30 -59.09 -35.42
N ILE A 486 -60.20 -58.55 -35.95
CA ILE A 486 -59.89 -58.61 -37.39
C ILE A 486 -59.67 -60.07 -37.81
N ASN A 487 -58.85 -60.82 -37.08
CA ASN A 487 -58.60 -62.24 -37.36
C ASN A 487 -59.90 -63.07 -37.38
N ALA A 488 -60.82 -62.81 -36.44
CA ALA A 488 -62.14 -63.47 -36.38
C ALA A 488 -63.06 -63.06 -37.56
N LYS A 489 -63.03 -61.79 -37.97
CA LYS A 489 -63.74 -61.31 -39.17
C LYS A 489 -63.14 -61.90 -40.45
N ASP A 490 -61.83 -61.99 -40.57
CA ASP A 490 -61.16 -62.60 -41.72
C ASP A 490 -61.47 -64.10 -41.84
N SER A 491 -61.62 -64.81 -40.73
CA SER A 491 -62.14 -66.18 -40.75
C SER A 491 -63.58 -66.22 -41.27
N THR A 492 -64.45 -65.36 -40.74
CA THR A 492 -65.85 -65.24 -41.21
C THR A 492 -65.93 -64.90 -42.71
N ILE A 493 -65.07 -64.02 -43.20
CA ILE A 493 -64.98 -63.63 -44.62
C ILE A 493 -64.50 -64.81 -45.47
N ARG A 494 -63.51 -65.60 -45.01
CA ARG A 494 -63.06 -66.82 -45.70
C ARG A 494 -64.18 -67.88 -45.79
N ASP A 495 -64.93 -68.08 -44.71
CA ASP A 495 -66.08 -68.99 -44.69
C ASP A 495 -67.19 -68.51 -45.64
N GLN A 496 -67.47 -67.21 -45.64
CA GLN A 496 -68.43 -66.59 -46.58
C GLN A 496 -67.98 -66.69 -48.03
N SER A 497 -66.70 -66.46 -48.34
CA SER A 497 -66.13 -66.64 -49.68
C SER A 497 -66.28 -68.08 -50.15
N THR A 498 -65.95 -69.06 -49.29
CA THR A 498 -66.12 -70.49 -49.57
C THR A 498 -67.60 -70.83 -49.85
N ARG A 499 -68.54 -70.21 -49.12
CA ARG A 499 -69.97 -70.37 -49.36
C ARG A 499 -70.43 -69.74 -50.67
N ILE A 500 -69.90 -68.58 -51.05
CA ILE A 500 -70.15 -67.92 -52.34
C ILE A 500 -69.62 -68.79 -53.50
N ASP A 501 -68.42 -69.36 -53.39
CA ASP A 501 -67.85 -70.25 -54.40
C ASP A 501 -68.73 -71.50 -54.59
N ASN A 502 -69.23 -72.09 -53.51
CA ASN A 502 -70.12 -73.25 -53.57
C ASN A 502 -71.48 -72.90 -54.17
N LEU A 503 -72.08 -71.77 -53.81
CA LEU A 503 -73.32 -71.27 -54.43
C LEU A 503 -73.12 -70.93 -55.91
N THR A 504 -71.94 -70.43 -56.30
CA THR A 504 -71.58 -70.14 -57.69
C THR A 504 -71.48 -71.43 -58.51
N LYS A 505 -70.84 -72.48 -57.96
CA LYS A 505 -70.80 -73.82 -58.58
C LYS A 505 -72.21 -74.40 -58.75
N GLU A 506 -73.06 -74.28 -57.73
CA GLU A 506 -74.45 -74.75 -57.78
C GLU A 506 -75.28 -73.98 -58.83
N SER A 507 -75.11 -72.66 -58.89
CA SER A 507 -75.75 -71.80 -59.89
C SER A 507 -75.34 -72.19 -61.31
N ASN A 508 -74.03 -72.35 -61.56
CA ASN A 508 -73.51 -72.78 -62.87
C ASN A 508 -74.04 -74.17 -63.27
N ALA A 509 -74.13 -75.11 -62.33
CA ALA A 509 -74.73 -76.43 -62.60
C ALA A 509 -76.21 -76.32 -62.98
N LYS A 510 -76.99 -75.46 -62.30
CA LYS A 510 -78.38 -75.17 -62.66
C LYS A 510 -78.50 -74.49 -64.01
N THR A 511 -77.60 -73.56 -64.36
CA THR A 511 -77.55 -72.92 -65.69
C THR A 511 -77.32 -73.94 -66.81
N ILE A 512 -76.41 -74.91 -66.62
CA ILE A 512 -76.20 -76.01 -67.57
C ILE A 512 -77.49 -76.83 -67.75
N THR A 513 -78.18 -77.18 -66.66
CA THR A 513 -79.47 -77.88 -66.72
C THR A 513 -80.54 -77.10 -67.48
N ILE A 514 -80.65 -75.77 -67.25
CA ILE A 514 -81.58 -74.90 -67.97
C ILE A 514 -81.27 -74.87 -69.47
N ASN A 515 -80.01 -74.74 -69.86
CA ASN A 515 -79.60 -74.74 -71.27
C ASN A 515 -79.95 -76.06 -71.97
N ASN A 516 -79.76 -77.20 -71.29
CA ASN A 516 -80.17 -78.51 -71.81
C ASN A 516 -81.69 -78.61 -72.02
N LEU A 517 -82.49 -78.14 -71.07
CA LEU A 517 -83.96 -78.09 -71.20
C LEU A 517 -84.41 -77.17 -72.34
N GLN A 518 -83.77 -76.01 -72.50
CA GLN A 518 -84.06 -75.09 -73.60
C GLN A 518 -83.79 -75.72 -74.98
N SER A 519 -82.73 -76.55 -75.09
CA SER A 519 -82.44 -77.29 -76.32
C SER A 519 -83.53 -78.31 -76.67
N GLN A 520 -84.14 -78.97 -75.67
CA GLN A 520 -85.24 -79.92 -75.90
C GLN A 520 -86.53 -79.23 -76.38
N ILE A 521 -86.82 -78.03 -75.86
CA ILE A 521 -87.99 -77.23 -76.28
C ILE A 521 -87.89 -76.85 -77.77
N ASN A 522 -86.69 -76.47 -78.23
CA ASN A 522 -86.47 -76.05 -79.62
C ASN A 522 -86.71 -77.18 -80.62
N ASP A 523 -86.32 -78.42 -80.30
CA ASP A 523 -86.52 -79.58 -81.19
C ASP A 523 -88.01 -79.92 -81.36
N LEU A 524 -88.77 -79.93 -80.26
CA LEU A 524 -90.22 -80.18 -80.28
C LEU A 524 -90.99 -79.16 -81.15
N GLN A 525 -90.59 -77.87 -81.11
CA GLN A 525 -91.20 -76.84 -81.95
C GLN A 525 -90.97 -77.04 -83.46
N GLN A 526 -89.88 -77.71 -83.84
CA GLN A 526 -89.57 -77.98 -85.24
C GLN A 526 -90.53 -79.04 -85.84
N GLN A 527 -90.90 -80.06 -85.05
CA GLN A 527 -91.69 -81.20 -85.52
C GLN A 527 -93.14 -80.80 -85.88
N VAL A 528 -93.75 -79.89 -85.12
CA VAL A 528 -95.15 -79.46 -85.30
C VAL A 528 -95.40 -78.78 -86.66
N ARG A 529 -94.41 -78.05 -87.20
CA ARG A 529 -94.59 -77.25 -88.43
C ARG A 529 -94.81 -78.08 -89.70
N ASN A 530 -94.41 -79.35 -89.73
CA ASN A 530 -94.39 -80.16 -90.96
C ASN A 530 -95.73 -80.82 -91.34
N LEU A 531 -96.77 -80.73 -90.51
CA LEU A 531 -98.01 -81.53 -90.66
C LEU A 531 -99.19 -80.85 -91.39
N LEU A 532 -99.12 -79.55 -91.73
CA LEU A 532 -100.32 -78.72 -91.98
C LEU A 532 -100.64 -78.32 -93.46
N SER A 533 -100.07 -78.95 -94.49
CA SER A 533 -99.97 -78.34 -95.84
C SER A 533 -100.50 -79.11 -97.10
N LYS A 534 -101.55 -79.96 -97.02
CA LYS A 534 -102.11 -80.69 -98.20
C LYS A 534 -103.59 -80.39 -98.53
N PRO A 535 -103.99 -80.17 -99.82
CA PRO A 535 -105.39 -79.99 -100.25
C PRO A 535 -106.23 -81.29 -100.28
N PHE A 536 -107.57 -81.16 -100.23
CA PHE A 536 -108.54 -82.28 -100.16
C PHE A 536 -109.76 -82.09 -101.09
N PHE A 537 -110.38 -83.17 -101.59
CA PHE A 537 -111.53 -83.13 -102.52
C PHE A 537 -112.86 -82.80 -101.81
N GLN A 538 -113.77 -82.10 -102.48
CA GLN A 538 -115.05 -81.67 -101.89
C GLN A 538 -116.28 -82.15 -102.69
N PHE A 539 -116.50 -81.65 -103.91
CA PHE A 539 -117.69 -82.01 -104.70
C PHE A 539 -117.49 -81.80 -106.22
N LYS A 540 -118.44 -82.26 -107.03
CA LYS A 540 -118.50 -82.03 -108.49
C LYS A 540 -119.67 -81.12 -108.87
N CYS A 541 -119.52 -80.30 -109.91
CA CYS A 541 -120.60 -79.45 -110.42
C CYS A 541 -120.43 -79.04 -111.88
N ASN A 542 -121.52 -78.69 -112.56
CA ASN A 542 -121.43 -77.74 -113.67
C ASN A 542 -121.30 -76.32 -113.12
N ILE A 543 -120.46 -75.48 -113.76
CA ILE A 543 -120.42 -74.03 -113.51
C ILE A 543 -121.21 -73.35 -114.62
N LYS A 544 -122.14 -72.47 -114.27
CA LYS A 544 -123.12 -71.87 -115.19
C LYS A 544 -123.08 -70.35 -115.14
N SER A 545 -122.97 -69.71 -116.30
CA SER A 545 -122.99 -68.26 -116.43
C SER A 545 -124.38 -67.69 -116.11
N GLN A 546 -124.46 -66.46 -115.62
CA GLN A 546 -125.72 -65.73 -115.40
C GLN A 546 -126.06 -64.75 -116.53
N MET A 547 -125.36 -64.83 -117.67
CA MET A 547 -125.66 -64.01 -118.84
C MET A 547 -127.04 -64.33 -119.45
N PRO A 548 -127.83 -63.31 -119.87
CA PRO A 548 -129.12 -63.53 -120.52
C PRO A 548 -128.97 -64.23 -121.87
N SER A 549 -129.65 -65.36 -122.03
CA SER A 549 -129.63 -66.17 -123.25
C SER A 549 -130.94 -66.95 -123.37
N ASN A 550 -131.31 -67.31 -124.61
CA ASN A 550 -132.48 -68.15 -124.88
C ASN A 550 -132.30 -69.61 -124.44
N ARG A 551 -131.08 -69.99 -124.02
CA ARG A 551 -130.72 -71.29 -123.44
C ARG A 551 -129.70 -71.08 -122.32
N GLU A 552 -129.74 -71.93 -121.32
CA GLU A 552 -128.80 -71.91 -120.19
C GLU A 552 -127.35 -72.14 -120.67
N ILE A 553 -126.40 -71.40 -120.11
CA ILE A 553 -125.00 -71.38 -120.53
C ILE A 553 -124.10 -71.98 -119.44
N ALA A 554 -123.27 -72.96 -119.80
CA ALA A 554 -122.30 -73.61 -118.94
C ALA A 554 -120.85 -73.31 -119.35
N VAL A 555 -119.93 -73.42 -118.39
CA VAL A 555 -118.47 -73.38 -118.63
C VAL A 555 -118.02 -74.75 -119.14
N ASP A 556 -117.55 -74.80 -120.39
CA ASP A 556 -117.18 -75.99 -121.15
C ASP A 556 -115.69 -75.93 -121.55
N LEU A 557 -115.10 -77.06 -121.94
CA LEU A 557 -113.80 -77.12 -122.60
C LEU A 557 -113.99 -77.28 -124.12
N THR A 558 -113.27 -76.46 -124.88
CA THR A 558 -113.35 -76.41 -126.35
C THR A 558 -112.95 -77.74 -127.03
N ASN A 559 -113.25 -77.86 -128.33
CA ASN A 559 -112.79 -78.95 -129.20
C ASN A 559 -113.06 -80.37 -128.66
N GLY A 560 -114.24 -80.57 -128.06
CA GLY A 560 -114.62 -81.88 -127.54
C GLY A 560 -113.78 -82.36 -126.36
N GLY A 561 -113.24 -81.45 -125.54
CA GLY A 561 -112.53 -81.75 -124.28
C GLY A 561 -111.01 -81.87 -124.41
N GLY A 562 -110.45 -81.45 -125.54
CA GLY A 562 -109.00 -81.26 -125.73
C GLY A 562 -108.49 -79.97 -125.07
N ALA A 563 -107.18 -79.90 -124.83
CA ALA A 563 -106.55 -78.81 -124.07
C ALA A 563 -106.66 -77.43 -124.75
N SER A 564 -107.69 -76.66 -124.41
CA SER A 564 -107.79 -75.24 -124.74
C SER A 564 -108.73 -74.50 -123.78
N THR A 565 -108.66 -73.17 -123.80
CA THR A 565 -109.38 -72.22 -122.94
C THR A 565 -110.83 -72.65 -122.63
N PRO A 566 -111.28 -72.58 -121.36
CA PRO A 566 -112.68 -72.78 -121.04
C PRO A 566 -113.53 -71.72 -121.73
N VAL A 567 -114.57 -72.18 -122.39
CA VAL A 567 -115.52 -71.35 -123.14
C VAL A 567 -116.90 -71.46 -122.53
N GLN A 568 -117.78 -70.56 -122.92
CA GLN A 568 -119.20 -70.80 -122.73
C GLN A 568 -119.71 -71.76 -123.80
N CYS A 569 -120.58 -72.68 -123.40
CA CYS A 569 -121.39 -73.46 -124.33
C CYS A 569 -122.82 -73.54 -123.81
N TYR A 570 -123.77 -73.90 -124.68
CA TYR A 570 -125.11 -74.27 -124.21
C TYR A 570 -125.00 -75.49 -123.27
N SER A 571 -125.75 -75.43 -122.17
CA SER A 571 -125.83 -76.46 -121.13
C SER A 571 -126.37 -77.76 -121.72
N PHE A 572 -125.58 -78.85 -121.63
CA PHE A 572 -125.99 -80.19 -122.08
C PHE A 572 -125.88 -81.18 -120.91
N VAL A 573 -126.99 -81.85 -120.60
CA VAL A 573 -127.22 -82.57 -119.33
C VAL A 573 -126.20 -83.69 -119.02
N ASN A 574 -125.44 -84.19 -120.00
CA ASN A 574 -124.42 -85.23 -119.82
C ASN A 574 -123.06 -84.91 -120.49
N ASN A 575 -122.68 -83.64 -120.61
CA ASN A 575 -121.37 -83.27 -121.17
C ASN A 575 -120.28 -83.17 -120.08
N ASN A 576 -119.45 -84.21 -119.94
CA ASN A 576 -118.36 -84.25 -118.95
C ASN A 576 -117.32 -83.12 -119.08
N ASN A 577 -117.23 -82.44 -120.23
CA ASN A 577 -116.37 -81.27 -120.39
C ASN A 577 -116.90 -80.05 -119.62
N GLN A 578 -118.21 -80.03 -119.32
CA GLN A 578 -118.87 -78.97 -118.55
C GLN A 578 -118.86 -79.24 -117.04
N ILE A 579 -118.32 -80.39 -116.59
CA ILE A 579 -118.31 -80.80 -115.18
C ILE A 579 -116.92 -80.53 -114.56
N TRP A 580 -116.92 -80.01 -113.34
CA TRP A 580 -115.76 -79.53 -112.61
C TRP A 580 -115.72 -80.11 -111.18
N ASP A 581 -114.56 -80.60 -110.79
CA ASP A 581 -114.23 -81.09 -109.45
C ASP A 581 -113.65 -79.94 -108.61
N ILE A 582 -114.18 -79.75 -107.39
CA ILE A 582 -113.78 -78.71 -106.45
C ILE A 582 -112.98 -79.32 -105.30
N TYR A 583 -111.82 -78.75 -104.98
CA TYR A 583 -110.93 -79.17 -103.89
C TYR A 583 -110.68 -78.00 -102.92
N SER A 584 -110.74 -78.24 -101.61
CA SER A 584 -110.40 -77.25 -100.56
C SER A 584 -108.91 -77.14 -100.31
N VAL A 585 -108.41 -75.93 -100.05
CA VAL A 585 -107.02 -75.68 -99.62
C VAL A 585 -106.98 -75.44 -98.10
N GLY A 586 -106.07 -76.14 -97.40
CA GLY A 586 -106.01 -76.13 -95.94
C GLY A 586 -105.89 -74.72 -95.33
N GLY A 587 -106.75 -74.43 -94.35
CA GLY A 587 -106.81 -73.13 -93.65
C GLY A 587 -107.88 -72.16 -94.18
N TYR A 588 -108.51 -72.41 -95.33
CA TYR A 588 -109.47 -71.50 -95.95
C TYR A 588 -110.75 -72.22 -96.42
N ASN A 589 -111.92 -71.72 -96.02
CA ASN A 589 -113.23 -72.33 -96.34
C ASN A 589 -113.90 -71.75 -97.61
N ASN A 590 -113.22 -70.86 -98.34
CA ASN A 590 -113.72 -70.27 -99.57
C ASN A 590 -112.71 -70.33 -100.73
N VAL A 591 -111.48 -70.80 -100.48
CA VAL A 591 -110.42 -70.95 -101.48
C VAL A 591 -110.37 -72.40 -101.95
N VAL A 592 -110.52 -72.57 -103.27
CA VAL A 592 -110.59 -73.87 -103.92
C VAL A 592 -109.60 -74.01 -105.06
N VAL A 593 -109.26 -75.25 -105.40
CA VAL A 593 -108.70 -75.60 -106.69
C VAL A 593 -109.82 -76.22 -107.51
N ILE A 594 -110.06 -75.67 -108.70
CA ILE A 594 -111.09 -76.13 -109.63
C ILE A 594 -110.41 -76.97 -110.70
N LYS A 595 -110.86 -78.21 -110.91
CA LYS A 595 -110.33 -79.10 -111.93
C LYS A 595 -111.43 -79.58 -112.86
N ASN A 596 -111.15 -79.80 -114.14
CA ASN A 596 -112.15 -80.40 -115.01
C ASN A 596 -112.30 -81.90 -114.72
N THR A 597 -113.53 -82.39 -114.56
CA THR A 597 -113.80 -83.78 -114.15
C THR A 597 -113.30 -84.81 -115.17
N ARG A 598 -113.29 -84.49 -116.47
CA ARG A 598 -112.95 -85.45 -117.53
C ARG A 598 -111.45 -85.74 -117.60
N ASN A 599 -110.61 -84.73 -117.50
CA ASN A 599 -109.16 -84.83 -117.74
C ASN A 599 -108.31 -84.49 -116.51
N ASN A 600 -108.94 -84.10 -115.38
CA ASN A 600 -108.29 -83.69 -114.13
C ASN A 600 -107.34 -82.47 -114.29
N TYR A 601 -107.50 -81.69 -115.37
CA TYR A 601 -106.72 -80.49 -115.62
C TYR A 601 -107.18 -79.37 -114.69
N VAL A 602 -106.24 -78.56 -114.22
CA VAL A 602 -106.49 -77.51 -113.24
C VAL A 602 -106.86 -76.22 -113.95
N LEU A 603 -107.99 -75.62 -113.61
CA LEU A 603 -108.33 -74.26 -114.00
C LEU A 603 -107.38 -73.30 -113.28
N TRP A 604 -106.66 -72.46 -114.00
CA TRP A 604 -105.71 -71.49 -113.45
C TRP A 604 -105.70 -70.19 -114.25
N SER A 605 -105.26 -69.11 -113.61
CA SER A 605 -105.12 -67.81 -114.28
C SER A 605 -103.75 -67.68 -114.90
N ALA A 606 -103.70 -67.49 -116.22
CA ALA A 606 -102.48 -67.14 -116.94
C ALA A 606 -102.02 -65.68 -116.74
N GLY A 607 -102.76 -64.89 -115.93
CA GLY A 607 -102.47 -63.48 -115.65
C GLY A 607 -103.62 -62.53 -116.00
N ARG A 608 -103.42 -61.25 -115.69
CA ARG A 608 -104.42 -60.19 -115.90
C ARG A 608 -104.74 -60.01 -117.40
N ASN A 609 -106.03 -59.94 -117.71
CA ASN A 609 -106.61 -59.77 -119.04
C ASN A 609 -106.24 -60.89 -120.04
N GLN A 610 -105.74 -62.03 -119.55
CA GLN A 610 -105.49 -63.23 -120.36
C GLN A 610 -106.72 -64.14 -120.39
N LYS A 611 -106.79 -65.01 -121.40
CA LYS A 611 -107.73 -66.14 -121.40
C LYS A 611 -107.44 -67.04 -120.20
N ALA A 612 -108.49 -67.48 -119.52
CA ALA A 612 -108.35 -68.51 -118.51
C ALA A 612 -107.81 -69.80 -119.16
N ARG A 613 -107.15 -70.65 -118.37
CA ARG A 613 -106.54 -71.89 -118.87
C ARG A 613 -106.88 -73.07 -117.99
N CYS A 614 -106.94 -74.25 -118.60
CA CYS A 614 -107.20 -75.51 -117.92
C CYS A 614 -106.18 -76.53 -118.43
N ASP A 615 -105.13 -76.80 -117.64
CA ASP A 615 -103.95 -77.55 -118.08
C ASP A 615 -103.55 -78.66 -117.09
N PRO A 616 -102.85 -79.72 -117.55
CA PRO A 616 -102.29 -80.75 -116.67
C PRO A 616 -101.09 -80.23 -115.88
N GLY A 617 -100.82 -80.85 -114.73
CA GLY A 617 -99.54 -80.70 -114.01
C GLY A 617 -99.32 -79.38 -113.27
N ILE A 618 -100.30 -78.48 -113.24
CA ILE A 618 -100.23 -77.23 -112.48
C ILE A 618 -100.15 -77.53 -110.97
N ASP A 619 -99.18 -76.90 -110.29
CA ASP A 619 -99.04 -76.99 -108.84
C ASP A 619 -100.21 -76.32 -108.12
N VAL A 620 -100.98 -77.13 -107.40
CA VAL A 620 -102.16 -76.71 -106.64
C VAL A 620 -101.83 -75.85 -105.40
N SER A 621 -100.55 -75.77 -105.01
CA SER A 621 -100.05 -74.86 -103.99
C SER A 621 -99.74 -73.46 -104.53
N ASP A 622 -99.55 -73.29 -105.84
CA ASP A 622 -99.46 -71.95 -106.44
C ASP A 622 -100.82 -71.26 -106.38
N LYS A 623 -100.84 -70.05 -105.82
CA LYS A 623 -102.03 -69.19 -105.78
C LYS A 623 -102.63 -68.90 -107.17
N ALA A 624 -101.88 -69.12 -108.27
CA ALA A 624 -102.41 -69.03 -109.64
C ALA A 624 -103.47 -70.10 -109.95
N ALA A 625 -103.38 -71.26 -109.31
CA ALA A 625 -104.29 -72.40 -109.45
C ALA A 625 -105.45 -72.37 -108.42
N GLN A 626 -105.37 -71.45 -107.46
CA GLN A 626 -106.32 -71.31 -106.37
C GLN A 626 -107.29 -70.16 -106.67
N TRP A 627 -108.57 -70.42 -106.40
CA TRP A 627 -109.67 -69.51 -106.67
C TRP A 627 -110.54 -69.37 -105.44
N GLU A 628 -110.80 -68.14 -105.04
CA GLU A 628 -111.81 -67.82 -104.05
C GLU A 628 -113.20 -67.78 -104.68
N LEU A 629 -114.15 -68.46 -104.04
CA LEU A 629 -115.57 -68.44 -104.37
C LEU A 629 -116.22 -67.24 -103.68
N GLU A 630 -116.04 -66.05 -104.24
CA GLU A 630 -116.49 -64.80 -103.62
C GLU A 630 -118.02 -64.70 -103.61
N GLY A 631 -118.58 -64.44 -102.42
CA GLY A 631 -120.02 -64.47 -102.15
C GLY A 631 -120.52 -65.79 -101.54
N THR A 632 -119.64 -66.78 -101.30
CA THR A 632 -120.01 -68.06 -100.69
C THR A 632 -118.81 -68.76 -100.01
N THR A 633 -119.04 -69.97 -99.50
CA THR A 633 -118.02 -70.88 -98.95
C THR A 633 -118.25 -72.29 -99.51
N ILE A 634 -117.25 -73.16 -99.39
CA ILE A 634 -117.32 -74.56 -99.84
C ILE A 634 -118.52 -75.28 -99.20
N ASP A 635 -118.73 -75.04 -97.90
CA ASP A 635 -119.82 -75.63 -97.12
C ASP A 635 -121.21 -75.06 -97.47
N SER A 636 -121.31 -73.79 -97.90
CA SER A 636 -122.60 -73.10 -98.10
C SER A 636 -123.10 -73.04 -99.54
N ILE A 637 -122.20 -73.24 -100.52
CA ILE A 637 -122.53 -73.10 -101.95
C ILE A 637 -123.54 -74.17 -102.41
N ASN A 638 -124.61 -73.72 -103.08
CA ASN A 638 -125.66 -74.58 -103.62
C ASN A 638 -126.16 -74.05 -104.98
N ASN A 639 -127.12 -74.74 -105.59
CA ASN A 639 -127.54 -74.47 -106.98
C ASN A 639 -128.21 -73.09 -107.19
N ASN A 640 -128.69 -72.44 -106.12
CA ASN A 640 -129.28 -71.10 -106.18
C ASN A 640 -128.24 -69.99 -105.91
N THR A 641 -127.10 -70.32 -105.31
CA THR A 641 -126.05 -69.38 -104.92
C THR A 641 -125.41 -68.74 -106.15
N VAL A 642 -125.53 -67.42 -106.28
CA VAL A 642 -124.75 -66.64 -107.24
C VAL A 642 -123.44 -66.21 -106.58
N PHE A 643 -122.32 -66.50 -107.21
CA PHE A 643 -120.97 -66.18 -106.71
C PHE A 643 -120.08 -65.72 -107.86
N LYS A 644 -118.90 -65.20 -107.51
CA LYS A 644 -117.84 -64.87 -108.46
C LYS A 644 -116.63 -65.76 -108.20
N ILE A 645 -115.82 -66.01 -109.23
CA ILE A 645 -114.62 -66.87 -109.13
C ILE A 645 -113.38 -65.98 -109.24
N ARG A 646 -112.70 -65.71 -108.12
CA ARG A 646 -111.57 -64.77 -108.01
C ARG A 646 -110.24 -65.50 -107.85
N ASN A 647 -109.22 -65.17 -108.62
CA ASN A 647 -107.91 -65.82 -108.54
C ASN A 647 -107.08 -65.33 -107.35
N MET A 648 -106.46 -66.23 -106.59
CA MET A 648 -105.72 -65.88 -105.36
C MET A 648 -104.35 -65.24 -105.58
N LYS A 649 -103.77 -65.30 -106.79
CA LYS A 649 -102.48 -64.67 -107.12
C LYS A 649 -102.64 -63.28 -107.70
N TYR A 650 -103.61 -63.12 -108.61
CA TYR A 650 -103.80 -61.87 -109.36
C TYR A 650 -105.02 -61.05 -108.92
N ASN A 651 -105.87 -61.58 -108.02
CA ASN A 651 -107.16 -60.98 -107.59
C ASN A 651 -108.14 -60.69 -108.75
N MET A 652 -107.97 -61.36 -109.90
CA MET A 652 -108.79 -61.21 -111.11
C MET A 652 -109.91 -62.25 -111.14
N TYR A 653 -111.02 -61.93 -111.82
CA TYR A 653 -112.22 -62.76 -111.86
C TYR A 653 -112.37 -63.49 -113.18
N LEU A 654 -112.94 -64.70 -113.16
CA LEU A 654 -113.39 -65.38 -114.37
C LEU A 654 -114.53 -64.56 -115.02
N ASP A 655 -114.38 -64.20 -116.28
CA ASP A 655 -115.21 -63.22 -116.99
C ASP A 655 -115.52 -63.71 -118.42
N LEU A 656 -116.80 -63.63 -118.84
CA LEU A 656 -117.19 -63.89 -120.22
C LEU A 656 -116.94 -62.66 -121.12
N GLN A 657 -116.04 -62.81 -122.09
CA GLN A 657 -115.55 -61.70 -122.91
C GLN A 657 -116.66 -60.87 -123.59
N GLN A 658 -116.73 -59.59 -123.21
CA GLN A 658 -117.57 -58.54 -123.82
C GLN A 658 -119.07 -58.84 -123.88
N GLU A 659 -119.62 -59.55 -122.89
CA GLU A 659 -121.05 -59.94 -122.85
C GLU A 659 -121.51 -60.76 -124.07
N ASN A 660 -120.56 -61.24 -124.89
CA ASN A 660 -120.84 -61.93 -126.14
C ASN A 660 -121.35 -63.34 -125.85
N THR A 661 -122.67 -63.53 -125.87
CA THR A 661 -123.37 -64.79 -125.61
C THR A 661 -123.33 -65.80 -126.77
N ALA A 662 -122.51 -65.55 -127.81
CA ALA A 662 -122.26 -66.52 -128.88
C ALA A 662 -121.66 -67.83 -128.33
N ASN A 663 -122.12 -68.95 -128.86
CA ASN A 663 -121.59 -70.26 -128.48
C ASN A 663 -120.07 -70.35 -128.75
N TYR A 664 -119.30 -70.92 -127.82
CA TYR A 664 -117.83 -71.00 -127.82
C TYR A 664 -117.03 -69.69 -127.52
N THR A 665 -117.65 -68.61 -127.02
CA THR A 665 -116.89 -67.45 -126.47
C THR A 665 -115.99 -67.86 -125.29
N PRO A 666 -114.70 -67.48 -125.25
CA PRO A 666 -113.79 -67.84 -124.16
C PRO A 666 -114.01 -67.04 -122.87
N PHE A 667 -113.76 -67.70 -121.73
CA PHE A 667 -113.59 -67.02 -120.45
C PHE A 667 -112.17 -66.47 -120.29
N CYS A 668 -112.08 -65.26 -119.77
CA CYS A 668 -110.83 -64.55 -119.47
C CYS A 668 -110.72 -64.29 -117.96
N THR A 669 -109.53 -63.91 -117.48
CA THR A 669 -109.37 -63.35 -116.13
C THR A 669 -109.25 -61.83 -116.17
N TRP A 670 -110.29 -61.15 -115.70
CA TRP A 670 -110.47 -59.71 -115.83
C TRP A 670 -110.62 -59.00 -114.47
N ASP A 671 -110.51 -57.67 -114.47
CA ASP A 671 -110.79 -56.84 -113.29
C ASP A 671 -112.24 -57.00 -112.80
N GLY A 672 -112.42 -56.95 -111.48
CA GLY A 672 -113.72 -57.16 -110.85
C GLY A 672 -114.77 -56.13 -111.23
N ASN A 673 -115.89 -56.58 -111.79
CA ASN A 673 -117.08 -55.78 -112.04
C ASN A 673 -118.34 -56.44 -111.44
N ASN A 674 -119.50 -55.78 -111.58
CA ASN A 674 -120.79 -56.29 -111.10
C ASN A 674 -121.71 -56.78 -112.24
N GLY A 675 -121.18 -56.91 -113.46
CA GLY A 675 -121.90 -57.44 -114.62
C GLY A 675 -122.29 -58.90 -114.44
N LEU A 676 -123.22 -59.37 -115.29
CA LEU A 676 -123.66 -60.77 -115.29
C LEU A 676 -122.60 -61.72 -115.87
N ASN A 677 -121.64 -61.19 -116.62
CA ASN A 677 -120.52 -61.90 -117.24
C ASN A 677 -119.47 -62.44 -116.24
N GLN A 678 -119.44 -61.94 -114.99
CA GLN A 678 -118.59 -62.47 -113.90
C GLN A 678 -119.37 -63.26 -112.84
N LYS A 679 -120.68 -63.45 -113.04
CA LYS A 679 -121.57 -64.07 -112.05
C LYS A 679 -121.91 -65.49 -112.49
N PHE A 680 -121.69 -66.43 -111.59
CA PHE A 680 -121.88 -67.84 -111.83
C PHE A 680 -122.85 -68.42 -110.82
N ARG A 681 -123.58 -69.45 -111.23
CA ARG A 681 -124.20 -70.45 -110.36
C ARG A 681 -123.54 -71.79 -110.60
N ILE A 682 -123.80 -72.76 -109.73
CA ILE A 682 -123.47 -74.16 -109.99
C ILE A 682 -124.71 -75.01 -110.19
N SER A 683 -124.51 -76.19 -110.76
CA SER A 683 -125.39 -77.33 -110.53
C SER A 683 -124.52 -78.45 -109.98
N LYS A 684 -124.59 -78.68 -108.65
CA LYS A 684 -123.90 -79.80 -108.00
C LYS A 684 -124.45 -81.14 -108.55
N HIS A 685 -123.57 -82.12 -108.68
CA HIS A 685 -123.89 -83.51 -108.96
C HIS A 685 -123.79 -84.35 -107.69
#